data_AF-A0A9W3KAS9-F1
#
_entry.id   AF-A0A9W3KAS9-F1
#
_cell.length_a   1.000
_cell.length_b   1.000
_cell.length_c   1.000
_cell.angle_alpha   90.00
_cell.angle_beta   90.00
_cell.angle_gamma   90.00
#
_symmetry.space_group_name_H-M   'P 1'
#
loop_
_entity.id
_entity.type
_entity.pdbx_description
1 polymer ?
#
loop_
_entity_poly.entity_id
_entity_poly.type
_entity_poly.pdbx_seq_one_letter_code
_entity_poly.pdbx_strand_id
1 'polypeptide(L)'
;MEDIETGLSLNGMLSSLSSISTEVDYRTGFGLKNVLNNEDLLIRTAIGMNELGSNLNNDGTNPYRKNETIVTRTSTYDEQVLEHLYESSYWVTFIEPNVGLDFFQDSSRNLLVIHYSDQYSSSSQYDAITVTDKARQYRAVIEQYLAEKEIVSTPEKINTAIRAFNSLNGEWLLRIIGSKGQFSREKLSIISAVKYILSALDHENILWVPISLEEILRVAGAVKLTKSEGVFSAKNLGGKGAHSDDLLLIGVEMQDDKLSVHYYPVEVKIGLNQDSAIAKAKEQINATKQLFDTQLSKTSEDGLHVFKHKFFRNFFVQLLLANAEKFIANNIWPEKSYEKIEELKKRLLNDEYEMSGHLDDKIGKGAILSFKKEQAWRSVKIEEDILLVELTEEDGYEGVVEEIEALKMKIHSGGTDINPDRLLNKNHDPNQELKGSSNKVVSTVPPSQEVVEEKETKELKDIRVLLGTVEGSTQEIYWEFGNPELANRHILISGKSGKGKSYFIQCLLLELAQNGISSMIFDYTDGFKNSKLEPEFKEKLQDNVEQFLVAKDKFPINPFRRNQKELDEGIYIDEDNTDVAERIKSVFSAVYKDLGIQQQNAIYEAVMRGLDKYGEDMNLNYLLAELEEDTSGPAKTARSQIKPFIDKNPFNHNAVYNWGDILNQKGKVFIVQLTGFNRDVQLMITEFILWDIWNYQLHHGDKNKPFPVILDEAQNLDHREKSPSAKILTEGRKFGWSGWYATQSLKGQFTTDEISRLQNSSQKVYFMPPENEISAIASNLAQDSAMRKEWEKRLATLKKGQCITSGPMLQKDGTLKSGSPVIINISALQDRLK
;
A
#
# COMPACT_ATOMS: atom_id res chain seq x y z
N MET A 1 9.35 55.02 5.64
CA MET A 1 10.05 53.72 5.72
C MET A 1 9.19 52.64 6.37
N GLU A 2 8.44 52.96 7.44
CA GLU A 2 7.70 51.98 8.25
C GLU A 2 6.54 51.29 7.51
N ASP A 3 6.01 51.90 6.45
CA ASP A 3 4.90 51.33 5.68
C ASP A 3 5.36 50.30 4.64
N ILE A 4 6.61 50.33 4.20
CA ILE A 4 7.15 49.45 3.14
C ILE A 4 7.73 48.20 3.78
N GLU A 5 7.45 47.03 3.20
CA GLU A 5 8.06 45.74 3.57
C GLU A 5 9.59 45.82 3.59
N THR A 6 10.21 45.13 4.55
CA THR A 6 11.67 45.09 4.60
C THR A 6 12.24 44.13 3.57
N GLY A 7 13.20 44.63 2.79
CA GLY A 7 14.07 43.80 1.97
C GLY A 7 15.31 43.30 2.71
N LEU A 8 15.42 43.56 4.02
CA LEU A 8 16.56 43.17 4.85
C LEU A 8 16.42 41.72 5.33
N SER A 9 17.51 40.97 5.27
CA SER A 9 17.59 39.62 5.85
C SER A 9 18.93 39.37 6.53
N LEU A 10 18.99 38.33 7.36
CA LEU A 10 20.17 37.97 8.17
C LEU A 10 20.74 39.16 8.96
N ASN A 11 19.88 39.87 9.70
CA ASN A 11 20.20 41.06 10.49
C ASN A 11 20.87 42.17 9.67
N GLY A 12 20.38 42.39 8.45
CA GLY A 12 20.86 43.46 7.57
C GLY A 12 22.14 43.13 6.80
N MET A 13 22.67 41.90 6.89
CA MET A 13 23.78 41.45 6.05
C MET A 13 23.40 41.36 4.57
N LEU A 14 22.12 41.12 4.28
CA LEU A 14 21.55 41.16 2.94
C LEU A 14 20.48 42.25 2.92
N SER A 15 20.42 42.98 1.80
CA SER A 15 19.49 44.09 1.61
C SER A 15 18.94 44.07 0.19
N SER A 16 17.68 44.46 0.08
CA SER A 16 16.99 44.61 -1.18
C SER A 16 15.90 45.68 -1.12
N LEU A 17 15.33 46.01 -2.28
CA LEU A 17 14.20 46.92 -2.38
C LEU A 17 12.89 46.12 -2.31
N SER A 18 11.88 46.72 -1.72
CA SER A 18 10.53 46.16 -1.65
C SER A 18 9.51 47.19 -2.12
N SER A 19 8.32 46.71 -2.48
CA SER A 19 7.23 47.55 -2.99
C SER A 19 6.03 47.53 -2.05
N ILE A 20 5.20 48.57 -2.15
CA ILE A 20 3.88 48.66 -1.54
C ILE A 20 2.87 49.18 -2.57
N SER A 21 1.71 48.55 -2.61
CA SER A 21 0.53 49.06 -3.31
C SER A 21 -0.21 50.05 -2.42
N THR A 22 -0.58 51.21 -2.96
CA THR A 22 -1.48 52.18 -2.31
C THR A 22 -2.76 52.29 -3.14
N GLU A 23 -3.79 52.98 -2.65
CA GLU A 23 -5.04 53.18 -3.39
C GLU A 23 -4.86 53.86 -4.76
N VAL A 24 -3.73 54.54 -4.99
CA VAL A 24 -3.53 55.41 -6.17
C VAL A 24 -2.23 55.14 -6.92
N ASP A 25 -1.23 54.50 -6.30
CA ASP A 25 0.06 54.22 -6.92
C ASP A 25 0.81 53.05 -6.27
N TYR A 26 1.82 52.54 -6.99
CA TYR A 26 2.81 51.61 -6.44
C TYR A 26 4.10 52.36 -6.11
N ARG A 27 4.66 52.06 -4.94
CA ARG A 27 5.91 52.67 -4.45
C ARG A 27 6.94 51.59 -4.14
N THR A 28 8.16 51.79 -4.65
CA THR A 28 9.30 50.91 -4.39
C THR A 28 10.38 51.67 -3.64
N GLY A 29 10.92 51.10 -2.57
CA GLY A 29 12.00 51.74 -1.81
C GLY A 29 12.51 50.91 -0.63
N PHE A 30 13.27 51.55 0.25
CA PHE A 30 13.75 50.94 1.49
C PHE A 30 12.64 50.87 2.54
N GLY A 31 12.31 49.66 2.99
CA GLY A 31 11.27 49.42 3.99
C GLY A 31 11.80 48.91 5.32
N LEU A 32 11.03 49.17 6.38
CA LEU A 32 11.31 48.72 7.75
C LEU A 32 10.20 47.85 8.34
N LYS A 33 9.09 47.66 7.63
CA LYS A 33 8.03 46.76 8.08
C LYS A 33 8.58 45.35 8.19
N ASN A 34 8.23 44.63 9.27
CA ASN A 34 8.74 43.29 9.58
C ASN A 34 10.26 43.17 9.85
N VAL A 35 10.95 44.28 10.15
CA VAL A 35 12.32 44.19 10.70
C VAL A 35 12.27 43.64 12.14
N LEU A 36 13.13 42.66 12.41
CA LEU A 36 13.19 41.99 13.70
C LEU A 36 13.84 42.85 14.80
N ASN A 37 15.01 43.44 14.52
CA ASN A 37 15.77 44.22 15.49
C ASN A 37 16.30 45.52 14.86
N ASN A 38 15.59 46.62 15.09
CA ASN A 38 16.00 47.95 14.61
C ASN A 38 17.27 48.49 15.28
N GLU A 39 17.77 47.86 16.35
CA GLU A 39 18.99 48.27 17.05
C GLU A 39 20.27 47.64 16.49
N ASP A 40 20.15 46.67 15.57
CA ASP A 40 21.31 46.08 14.90
C ASP A 40 22.13 47.16 14.18
N LEU A 41 23.47 47.09 14.31
CA LEU A 41 24.36 48.13 13.77
C LEU A 41 24.23 48.29 12.26
N LEU A 42 24.09 47.20 11.51
CA LEU A 42 23.94 47.25 10.06
C LEU A 42 22.60 47.87 9.66
N ILE A 43 21.53 47.48 10.37
CA ILE A 43 20.18 47.99 10.13
C ILE A 43 20.11 49.48 10.46
N ARG A 44 20.63 49.91 11.62
CA ARG A 44 20.71 51.33 11.99
C ARG A 44 21.52 52.14 11.00
N THR A 45 22.61 51.58 10.48
CA THR A 45 23.42 52.23 9.44
C THR A 45 22.63 52.39 8.15
N ALA A 46 21.89 51.35 7.74
CA ALA A 46 21.03 51.41 6.55
C ALA A 46 19.90 52.44 6.71
N ILE A 47 19.25 52.50 7.88
CA ILE A 47 18.23 53.51 8.21
C ILE A 47 18.85 54.91 8.09
N GLY A 48 19.95 55.17 8.78
CA GLY A 48 20.60 56.48 8.79
C GLY A 48 21.06 56.93 7.40
N MET A 49 21.55 56.00 6.56
CA MET A 49 21.94 56.31 5.18
C MET A 49 20.74 56.67 4.29
N ASN A 50 19.63 55.94 4.41
CA ASN A 50 18.41 56.24 3.65
C ASN A 50 17.78 57.57 4.11
N GLU A 51 17.76 57.83 5.42
CA GLU A 51 17.32 59.11 5.98
C GLU A 51 18.19 60.26 5.46
N LEU A 52 19.52 60.11 5.51
CA LEU A 52 20.44 61.12 5.00
C LEU A 52 20.17 61.39 3.51
N GLY A 53 20.02 60.34 2.70
CA GLY A 53 19.72 60.46 1.28
C GLY A 53 18.43 61.24 1.01
N SER A 54 17.35 60.93 1.72
CA SER A 54 16.06 61.64 1.59
C SER A 54 16.19 63.13 1.97
N ASN A 55 16.86 63.39 3.09
CA ASN A 55 16.98 64.75 3.63
C ASN A 55 17.99 65.63 2.87
N LEU A 56 18.93 65.04 2.12
CA LEU A 56 19.83 65.79 1.23
C LEU A 56 19.15 66.30 -0.04
N ASN A 57 17.89 65.93 -0.28
CA ASN A 57 17.13 66.50 -1.39
C ASN A 57 17.05 68.04 -1.27
N ASN A 58 17.22 68.75 -2.38
CA ASN A 58 17.34 70.22 -2.42
C ASN A 58 18.48 70.77 -1.53
N ASP A 59 19.65 70.12 -1.58
CA ASP A 59 20.88 70.49 -0.85
C ASP A 59 20.71 70.58 0.68
N GLY A 60 19.74 69.84 1.25
CA GLY A 60 19.51 69.82 2.71
C GLY A 60 18.85 71.08 3.26
N THR A 61 18.21 71.89 2.41
CA THR A 61 17.52 73.13 2.83
C THR A 61 16.18 72.90 3.52
N ASN A 62 15.57 71.73 3.31
CA ASN A 62 14.30 71.36 3.95
C ASN A 62 14.51 71.00 5.44
N PRO A 63 13.50 71.19 6.31
CA PRO A 63 13.57 70.69 7.69
C PRO A 63 13.78 69.18 7.73
N TYR A 64 14.68 68.73 8.60
CA TYR A 64 14.98 67.31 8.77
C TYR A 64 13.74 66.50 9.15
N ARG A 65 13.56 65.36 8.48
CA ARG A 65 12.50 64.38 8.70
C ARG A 65 13.10 63.02 9.00
N LYS A 66 12.71 62.44 10.14
CA LYS A 66 13.12 61.12 10.59
C LYS A 66 12.33 60.01 9.87
N ASN A 67 12.95 58.84 9.69
CA ASN A 67 12.38 57.63 9.07
C ASN A 67 11.86 57.84 7.63
N GLU A 68 12.42 58.81 6.90
CA GLU A 68 12.06 59.15 5.52
C GLU A 68 13.04 58.52 4.53
N THR A 69 12.54 57.94 3.44
CA THR A 69 13.36 57.32 2.40
C THR A 69 12.96 57.82 1.02
N ILE A 70 13.88 57.68 0.07
CA ILE A 70 13.60 57.90 -1.34
C ILE A 70 12.81 56.70 -1.86
N VAL A 71 11.69 56.97 -2.52
CA VAL A 71 10.86 55.96 -3.17
C VAL A 71 10.70 56.27 -4.65
N THR A 72 10.70 55.22 -5.47
CA THR A 72 10.28 55.30 -6.86
C THR A 72 8.77 55.11 -6.91
N ARG A 73 8.06 56.09 -7.47
CA ARG A 73 6.62 56.01 -7.73
C ARG A 73 6.41 55.58 -9.17
N THR A 74 5.64 54.52 -9.39
CA THR A 74 5.21 54.14 -10.73
C THR A 74 3.89 54.84 -11.03
N SER A 75 3.81 55.58 -12.13
CA SER A 75 2.53 56.08 -12.65
C SER A 75 1.62 54.91 -12.96
N THR A 76 0.35 54.98 -12.57
CA THR A 76 -0.68 54.02 -12.99
C THR A 76 -0.58 53.83 -14.51
N TYR A 77 -0.36 52.58 -14.94
CA TYR A 77 -0.38 52.23 -16.36
C TYR A 77 -1.70 52.75 -16.96
N ASP A 78 -1.65 53.32 -18.17
CA ASP A 78 -2.88 53.70 -18.86
C ASP A 78 -3.68 52.42 -19.14
N GLU A 79 -4.79 52.24 -18.41
CA GLU A 79 -5.63 51.05 -18.50
C GLU A 79 -6.08 50.80 -19.95
N GLN A 80 -6.34 51.86 -20.73
CA GLN A 80 -6.77 51.72 -22.13
C GLN A 80 -5.65 51.17 -23.01
N VAL A 81 -4.39 51.56 -22.73
CA VAL A 81 -3.21 51.05 -23.45
C VAL A 81 -2.98 49.59 -23.07
N LEU A 82 -3.05 49.25 -21.77
CA LEU A 82 -2.92 47.87 -21.32
C LEU A 82 -4.00 46.97 -21.92
N GLU A 83 -5.26 47.40 -21.91
CA GLU A 83 -6.36 46.66 -22.52
C GLU A 83 -6.13 46.39 -24.00
N HIS A 84 -5.70 47.41 -24.76
CA HIS A 84 -5.40 47.25 -26.18
C HIS A 84 -4.24 46.27 -26.42
N LEU A 85 -3.19 46.32 -25.57
CA LEU A 85 -2.05 45.41 -25.64
C LEU A 85 -2.45 43.97 -25.34
N TYR A 86 -3.31 43.74 -24.34
CA TYR A 86 -3.83 42.41 -24.02
C TYR A 86 -4.67 41.84 -25.17
N GLU A 87 -5.58 42.63 -25.75
CA GLU A 87 -6.43 42.17 -26.85
C GLU A 87 -5.63 41.80 -28.10
N SER A 88 -4.65 42.65 -28.44
CA SER A 88 -3.89 42.57 -29.69
C SER A 88 -2.73 41.58 -29.64
N SER A 89 -2.38 41.07 -28.46
CA SER A 89 -1.23 40.18 -28.25
C SER A 89 -1.65 38.81 -27.78
N TYR A 90 -0.84 37.79 -28.07
CA TYR A 90 -1.00 36.49 -27.41
C TYR A 90 -0.47 36.55 -25.98
N TRP A 91 0.70 37.16 -25.80
CA TRP A 91 1.36 37.35 -24.51
C TRP A 91 1.84 38.80 -24.39
N VAL A 92 1.78 39.33 -23.18
CA VAL A 92 2.37 40.63 -22.83
C VAL A 92 3.38 40.38 -21.72
N THR A 93 4.62 40.78 -21.95
CA THR A 93 5.71 40.64 -20.97
C THR A 93 6.08 42.02 -20.44
N PHE A 94 5.87 42.19 -19.14
CA PHE A 94 6.36 43.31 -18.36
C PHE A 94 7.81 43.04 -18.00
N ILE A 95 8.71 44.00 -18.25
CA ILE A 95 10.13 43.92 -17.88
C ILE A 95 10.36 44.85 -16.69
N GLU A 96 11.02 44.32 -15.66
CA GLU A 96 11.21 44.93 -14.34
C GLU A 96 9.93 45.60 -13.82
N PRO A 97 8.79 44.86 -13.75
CA PRO A 97 7.56 45.42 -13.22
C PRO A 97 7.74 45.88 -11.78
N ASN A 98 7.41 47.14 -11.52
CA ASN A 98 7.35 47.70 -10.16
C ASN A 98 6.03 47.31 -9.43
N VAL A 99 5.39 46.22 -9.84
CA VAL A 99 4.10 45.71 -9.34
C VAL A 99 4.21 44.21 -9.04
N GLY A 100 3.42 43.71 -8.09
CA GLY A 100 3.38 42.28 -7.75
C GLY A 100 2.44 41.47 -8.65
N LEU A 101 2.30 40.17 -8.36
CA LEU A 101 1.39 39.28 -9.10
C LEU A 101 -0.09 39.65 -8.89
N ASP A 102 -0.42 40.22 -7.72
CA ASP A 102 -1.73 40.73 -7.32
C ASP A 102 -2.29 41.72 -8.35
N PHE A 103 -1.44 42.63 -8.87
CA PHE A 103 -1.82 43.63 -9.86
C PHE A 103 -2.48 43.03 -11.11
N PHE A 104 -2.02 41.87 -11.56
CA PHE A 104 -2.52 41.23 -12.78
C PHE A 104 -3.77 40.38 -12.52
N GLN A 105 -3.97 39.92 -11.28
CA GLN A 105 -5.08 39.06 -10.89
C GLN A 105 -6.33 39.86 -10.54
N ASP A 106 -6.18 41.00 -9.89
CA ASP A 106 -7.28 41.91 -9.54
C ASP A 106 -7.78 42.75 -10.74
N SER A 107 -7.10 42.65 -11.88
CA SER A 107 -7.54 43.28 -13.13
C SER A 107 -8.88 42.69 -13.60
N SER A 108 -9.76 43.55 -14.13
CA SER A 108 -11.13 43.21 -14.56
C SER A 108 -11.24 42.08 -15.60
N ARG A 109 -10.12 41.63 -16.18
CA ARG A 109 -10.04 40.60 -17.23
C ARG A 109 -9.58 39.23 -16.76
N ASN A 110 -9.27 39.01 -15.47
CA ASN A 110 -8.73 37.75 -14.95
C ASN A 110 -7.56 37.26 -15.82
N LEU A 111 -6.54 38.11 -15.98
CA LEU A 111 -5.37 37.79 -16.80
C LEU A 111 -4.65 36.56 -16.23
N LEU A 112 -4.29 35.64 -17.12
CA LEU A 112 -3.54 34.46 -16.74
C LEU A 112 -2.05 34.80 -16.72
N VAL A 113 -1.43 34.75 -15.54
CA VAL A 113 0.03 34.83 -15.42
C VAL A 113 0.61 33.51 -15.92
N ILE A 114 1.37 33.53 -17.00
CA ILE A 114 1.93 32.31 -17.62
C ILE A 114 3.33 32.01 -17.12
N HIS A 115 4.15 33.05 -16.99
CA HIS A 115 5.55 32.91 -16.65
C HIS A 115 6.03 34.20 -16.01
N TYR A 116 6.93 34.08 -15.05
CA TYR A 116 7.65 35.22 -14.52
C TYR A 116 9.08 34.79 -14.24
N SER A 117 10.01 35.73 -14.41
CA SER A 117 11.42 35.53 -14.09
C SER A 117 11.67 36.21 -12.75
N ASP A 118 11.97 35.40 -11.74
CA ASP A 118 12.64 35.89 -10.55
C ASP A 118 14.15 35.87 -10.88
N GLN A 119 14.89 36.97 -10.65
CA GLN A 119 16.35 37.03 -10.47
C GLN A 119 17.31 37.42 -11.62
N TYR A 120 17.50 38.73 -11.79
CA TYR A 120 18.81 39.33 -11.97
C TYR A 120 19.23 40.19 -10.77
N SER A 121 18.28 40.56 -9.91
CA SER A 121 18.52 41.37 -8.71
C SER A 121 18.20 40.59 -7.42
N SER A 122 18.87 40.93 -6.32
CA SER A 122 18.64 40.36 -4.99
C SER A 122 17.32 40.81 -4.34
N SER A 123 16.37 41.29 -5.13
CA SER A 123 15.14 41.92 -4.66
C SER A 123 13.93 41.00 -4.76
N SER A 124 12.95 41.22 -3.88
CA SER A 124 11.63 40.61 -3.89
C SER A 124 10.79 40.98 -5.13
N GLN A 125 11.42 41.45 -6.21
CA GLN A 125 10.77 41.94 -7.43
C GLN A 125 11.01 40.99 -8.58
N TYR A 126 9.98 40.81 -9.40
CA TYR A 126 10.03 40.04 -10.64
C TYR A 126 10.83 40.82 -11.69
N ASP A 127 11.79 40.19 -12.38
CA ASP A 127 12.48 40.83 -13.52
C ASP A 127 11.59 40.85 -14.76
N ALA A 128 10.69 39.88 -14.87
CA ALA A 128 9.71 39.86 -15.93
C ALA A 128 8.44 39.15 -15.50
N ILE A 129 7.28 39.66 -15.91
CA ILE A 129 5.99 38.97 -15.74
C ILE A 129 5.32 38.89 -17.11
N THR A 130 5.03 37.68 -17.56
CA THR A 130 4.33 37.40 -18.81
C THR A 130 2.90 36.98 -18.51
N VAL A 131 1.95 37.74 -19.04
CA VAL A 131 0.50 37.50 -18.88
C VAL A 131 -0.18 37.27 -20.22
N THR A 132 -1.35 36.64 -20.18
CA THR A 132 -2.22 36.46 -21.36
C THR A 132 -3.69 36.63 -21.02
N ASP A 133 -4.45 37.18 -21.96
CA ASP A 133 -5.91 37.13 -21.99
C ASP A 133 -6.44 35.91 -22.77
N LYS A 134 -5.56 35.10 -23.39
CA LYS A 134 -5.90 33.94 -24.23
C LYS A 134 -6.06 32.64 -23.43
N ALA A 135 -6.59 32.73 -22.21
CA ALA A 135 -6.76 31.59 -21.29
C ALA A 135 -7.57 30.41 -21.89
N ARG A 136 -8.46 30.67 -22.86
CA ARG A 136 -9.26 29.62 -23.53
C ARG A 136 -8.41 28.54 -24.20
N GLN A 137 -7.25 28.89 -24.77
CA GLN A 137 -6.41 27.90 -25.46
C GLN A 137 -5.80 26.90 -24.47
N TYR A 138 -5.34 27.39 -23.32
CA TYR A 138 -4.83 26.56 -22.23
C TYR A 138 -5.91 25.65 -21.63
N ARG A 139 -7.11 26.21 -21.42
CA ARG A 139 -8.28 25.43 -20.97
C ARG A 139 -8.59 24.29 -21.93
N ALA A 140 -8.67 24.57 -23.23
CA ALA A 140 -9.00 23.58 -24.25
C ALA A 140 -8.01 22.40 -24.27
N VAL A 141 -6.71 22.65 -24.05
CA VAL A 141 -5.71 21.57 -24.01
C VAL A 141 -5.88 20.67 -22.79
N ILE A 142 -6.14 21.25 -21.61
CA ILE A 142 -6.41 20.48 -20.39
C ILE A 142 -7.75 19.73 -20.51
N GLU A 143 -8.79 20.38 -21.06
CA GLU A 143 -10.09 19.76 -21.37
C GLU A 143 -9.93 18.54 -22.26
N GLN A 144 -9.23 18.68 -23.39
CA GLN A 144 -9.01 17.60 -24.33
C GLN A 144 -8.24 16.44 -23.68
N TYR A 145 -7.20 16.75 -22.91
CA TYR A 145 -6.41 15.74 -22.23
C TYR A 145 -7.24 14.92 -21.22
N LEU A 146 -8.07 15.59 -20.41
CA LEU A 146 -8.95 14.92 -19.46
C LEU A 146 -10.06 14.13 -20.15
N ALA A 147 -10.60 14.66 -21.25
CA ALA A 147 -11.61 13.98 -22.06
C ALA A 147 -11.08 12.68 -22.71
N GLU A 148 -9.81 12.63 -23.10
CA GLU A 148 -9.14 11.39 -23.56
C GLU A 148 -9.07 10.30 -22.47
N LYS A 149 -9.29 10.67 -21.21
CA LYS A 149 -9.36 9.79 -20.04
C LYS A 149 -10.78 9.63 -19.49
N GLU A 150 -11.79 10.03 -20.26
CA GLU A 150 -13.21 9.97 -19.89
C GLU A 150 -13.58 10.86 -18.67
N ILE A 151 -12.73 11.84 -18.32
CA ILE A 151 -12.95 12.77 -17.21
C ILE A 151 -13.59 14.05 -17.76
N VAL A 152 -14.86 14.27 -17.40
CA VAL A 152 -15.59 15.50 -17.74
C VAL A 152 -15.39 16.53 -16.64
N SER A 153 -14.82 17.68 -17.01
CA SER A 153 -14.56 18.79 -16.09
C SER A 153 -15.30 20.06 -16.50
N THR A 154 -15.51 20.97 -15.55
CA THR A 154 -16.14 22.27 -15.81
C THR A 154 -15.08 23.35 -16.02
N PRO A 155 -15.39 24.46 -16.72
CA PRO A 155 -14.44 25.56 -16.93
C PRO A 155 -13.84 26.09 -15.62
N GLU A 156 -14.62 26.13 -14.54
CA GLU A 156 -14.19 26.57 -13.21
C GLU A 156 -13.12 25.64 -12.62
N LYS A 157 -13.34 24.32 -12.68
CA LYS A 157 -12.38 23.32 -12.19
C LYS A 157 -11.07 23.34 -12.97
N ILE A 158 -11.13 23.66 -14.26
CA ILE A 158 -9.95 23.76 -15.12
C ILE A 158 -9.17 25.03 -14.82
N ASN A 159 -9.84 26.11 -14.43
CA ASN A 159 -9.16 27.30 -13.90
C ASN A 159 -8.39 26.98 -12.63
N THR A 160 -8.90 26.12 -11.74
CA THR A 160 -8.15 25.66 -10.57
C THR A 160 -6.89 24.91 -10.98
N ALA A 161 -6.96 24.01 -11.95
CA ALA A 161 -5.78 23.31 -12.47
C ALA A 161 -4.73 24.30 -13.00
N ILE A 162 -5.16 25.30 -13.77
CA ILE A 162 -4.29 26.35 -14.32
C ILE A 162 -3.65 27.18 -13.19
N ARG A 163 -4.42 27.57 -12.17
CA ARG A 163 -3.91 28.27 -10.99
C ARG A 163 -2.85 27.44 -10.26
N ALA A 164 -3.06 26.13 -10.12
CA ALA A 164 -2.08 25.23 -9.52
C ALA A 164 -0.77 25.14 -10.32
N PHE A 165 -0.84 25.11 -11.66
CA PHE A 165 0.35 25.21 -12.51
C PHE A 165 1.13 26.50 -12.27
N ASN A 166 0.42 27.63 -12.19
CA ASN A 166 1.04 28.94 -11.99
C ASN A 166 1.72 29.09 -10.62
N SER A 167 1.15 28.46 -9.59
CA SER A 167 1.74 28.44 -8.25
C SER A 167 3.00 27.59 -8.14
N LEU A 168 3.13 26.55 -8.97
CA LEU A 168 4.28 25.63 -8.92
C LEU A 168 5.35 25.99 -9.95
N ASN A 169 5.00 25.97 -11.24
CA ASN A 169 5.88 26.33 -12.34
C ASN A 169 5.06 26.60 -13.62
N GLY A 170 4.90 27.89 -13.96
CA GLY A 170 4.13 28.31 -15.14
C GLY A 170 4.74 27.88 -16.49
N GLU A 171 6.03 27.54 -16.55
CA GLU A 171 6.66 27.03 -17.77
C GLU A 171 6.08 25.66 -18.20
N TRP A 172 5.61 24.86 -17.24
CA TRP A 172 4.97 23.58 -17.53
C TRP A 172 3.73 23.77 -18.40
N LEU A 173 2.91 24.78 -18.10
CA LEU A 173 1.70 25.10 -18.85
C LEU A 173 2.02 25.49 -20.30
N LEU A 174 3.12 26.22 -20.53
CA LEU A 174 3.61 26.56 -21.87
C LEU A 174 4.02 25.33 -22.67
N ARG A 175 4.75 24.41 -22.04
CA ARG A 175 5.28 23.21 -22.70
C ARG A 175 4.18 22.19 -22.99
N ILE A 176 3.09 22.17 -22.23
CA ILE A 176 1.94 21.28 -22.47
C ILE A 176 1.28 21.56 -23.82
N ILE A 177 1.21 22.82 -24.29
CA ILE A 177 0.59 23.18 -25.58
C ILE A 177 1.37 22.61 -26.79
N GLY A 178 2.70 22.46 -26.67
CA GLY A 178 3.57 22.08 -27.77
C GLY A 178 4.15 20.66 -27.71
N SER A 179 3.90 19.90 -26.64
CA SER A 179 4.57 18.62 -26.38
C SER A 179 3.70 17.40 -26.70
N LYS A 180 4.36 16.27 -27.00
CA LYS A 180 3.71 14.96 -27.14
C LYS A 180 3.27 14.45 -25.76
N GLY A 181 2.13 13.76 -25.70
CA GLY A 181 1.36 13.50 -24.47
C GLY A 181 2.04 12.85 -23.25
N GLN A 182 3.28 12.34 -23.35
CA GLN A 182 4.03 11.83 -22.19
C GLN A 182 4.49 12.94 -21.23
N PHE A 183 4.92 14.10 -21.76
CA PHE A 183 5.29 15.25 -20.93
C PHE A 183 4.09 15.81 -20.18
N SER A 184 2.95 15.96 -20.87
CA SER A 184 1.70 16.43 -20.28
C SER A 184 1.25 15.50 -19.15
N ARG A 185 1.36 14.18 -19.34
CA ARG A 185 1.03 13.18 -18.31
C ARG A 185 1.85 13.32 -17.04
N GLU A 186 3.17 13.48 -17.18
CA GLU A 186 4.07 13.64 -16.03
C GLU A 186 3.73 14.91 -15.25
N LYS A 187 3.68 16.07 -15.91
CA LYS A 187 3.45 17.35 -15.20
C LYS A 187 2.05 17.46 -14.60
N LEU A 188 1.02 16.90 -15.24
CA LEU A 188 -0.32 16.81 -14.66
C LEU A 188 -0.34 15.92 -13.41
N SER A 189 0.39 14.80 -13.43
CA SER A 189 0.49 13.92 -12.25
C SER A 189 1.17 14.61 -11.06
N ILE A 190 2.09 15.55 -11.30
CA ILE A 190 2.72 16.35 -10.24
C ILE A 190 1.69 17.29 -9.59
N ILE A 191 0.80 17.93 -10.37
CA ILE A 191 -0.29 18.75 -9.82
C ILE A 191 -1.18 17.92 -8.89
N SER A 192 -1.62 16.75 -9.37
CA SER A 192 -2.40 15.82 -8.55
C SER A 192 -1.63 15.39 -7.30
N ALA A 193 -0.34 15.06 -7.44
CA ALA A 193 0.51 14.64 -6.34
C ALA A 193 0.57 15.71 -5.24
N VAL A 194 0.74 16.99 -5.59
CA VAL A 194 0.72 18.11 -4.63
C VAL A 194 -0.56 18.10 -3.80
N LYS A 195 -1.73 17.93 -4.43
CA LYS A 195 -3.01 17.93 -3.70
C LYS A 195 -3.16 16.73 -2.78
N TYR A 196 -2.77 15.53 -3.24
CA TYR A 196 -2.81 14.31 -2.44
C TYR A 196 -1.84 14.37 -1.25
N ILE A 197 -0.60 14.83 -1.46
CA ILE A 197 0.38 14.89 -0.37
C ILE A 197 0.05 15.97 0.66
N LEU A 198 -0.45 17.14 0.22
CA LEU A 198 -0.93 18.18 1.13
C LEU A 198 -2.14 17.70 1.95
N SER A 199 -3.04 16.94 1.34
CA SER A 199 -4.17 16.31 2.04
C SER A 199 -3.70 15.25 3.06
N ALA A 200 -2.66 14.48 2.72
CA ALA A 200 -2.13 13.44 3.58
C ALA A 200 -1.28 13.95 4.76
N LEU A 201 -0.57 15.06 4.54
CA LEU A 201 0.30 15.73 5.51
C LEU A 201 -0.39 16.91 6.22
N ASP A 202 -1.70 17.09 6.04
CA ASP A 202 -2.43 18.15 6.72
C ASP A 202 -2.29 18.04 8.25
N HIS A 203 -1.97 19.15 8.90
CA HIS A 203 -1.79 19.26 10.34
C HIS A 203 -2.08 20.70 10.81
N GLU A 204 -2.59 20.87 12.02
CA GLU A 204 -3.02 22.19 12.54
C GLU A 204 -1.85 23.18 12.69
N ASN A 205 -0.70 22.69 13.17
CA ASN A 205 0.46 23.52 13.48
C ASN A 205 1.48 23.63 12.34
N ILE A 206 1.27 22.92 11.22
CA ILE A 206 2.24 22.86 10.11
C ILE A 206 1.62 23.39 8.83
N LEU A 207 2.32 24.32 8.19
CA LEU A 207 1.99 24.87 6.87
C LEU A 207 2.98 24.36 5.84
N TRP A 208 2.55 23.42 5.02
CA TRP A 208 3.34 22.85 3.94
C TRP A 208 3.22 23.68 2.66
N VAL A 209 4.35 24.12 2.13
CA VAL A 209 4.45 24.86 0.86
C VAL A 209 5.23 24.02 -0.15
N PRO A 210 4.61 23.59 -1.26
CA PRO A 210 5.29 22.85 -2.31
C PRO A 210 6.08 23.78 -3.23
N ILE A 211 7.29 23.35 -3.56
CA ILE A 211 8.20 24.05 -4.46
C ILE A 211 8.73 23.04 -5.47
N SER A 212 8.70 23.38 -6.76
CA SER A 212 9.31 22.53 -7.78
C SER A 212 10.84 22.51 -7.63
N LEU A 213 11.46 21.33 -7.72
CA LEU A 213 12.92 21.23 -7.72
C LEU A 213 13.53 21.79 -9.02
N GLU A 214 12.80 21.73 -10.15
CA GLU A 214 13.16 22.45 -11.38
C GLU A 214 13.22 23.97 -11.15
N GLU A 215 12.29 24.52 -10.36
CA GLU A 215 12.27 25.94 -10.00
C GLU A 215 13.51 26.31 -9.16
N ILE A 216 13.81 25.52 -8.12
CA ILE A 216 14.99 25.72 -7.27
C ILE A 216 16.27 25.74 -8.11
N LEU A 217 16.41 24.82 -9.07
CA LEU A 217 17.58 24.73 -9.94
C LEU A 217 17.70 25.93 -10.89
N ARG A 218 16.59 26.37 -11.47
CA ARG A 218 16.55 27.57 -12.32
C ARG A 218 17.02 28.79 -11.53
N VAL A 219 16.43 28.96 -10.34
CA VAL A 219 16.69 30.08 -9.44
C VAL A 219 18.13 30.07 -8.93
N ALA A 220 18.62 28.92 -8.46
CA ALA A 220 20.01 28.75 -8.05
C ALA A 220 21.02 29.10 -9.17
N GLY A 221 20.62 28.86 -10.44
CA GLY A 221 21.41 29.23 -11.62
C GLY A 221 21.66 30.72 -11.74
N ALA A 222 20.62 31.52 -11.53
CA ALA A 222 20.67 32.97 -11.64
C ALA A 222 21.53 33.62 -10.55
N VAL A 223 21.46 33.13 -9.30
CA VAL A 223 22.28 33.62 -8.18
C VAL A 223 23.72 33.02 -8.16
N LYS A 224 24.17 32.43 -9.27
CA LYS A 224 25.51 31.82 -9.45
C LYS A 224 25.84 30.69 -8.46
N LEU A 225 24.82 30.06 -7.87
CA LEU A 225 24.96 28.91 -6.96
C LEU A 225 25.19 27.58 -7.71
N THR A 226 25.17 27.59 -9.05
CA THR A 226 25.29 26.39 -9.91
C THR A 226 26.68 26.07 -10.45
N LYS A 227 27.73 26.85 -10.11
CA LYS A 227 29.11 26.52 -10.52
C LYS A 227 29.51 25.12 -10.03
N SER A 228 30.50 24.48 -10.65
CA SER A 228 30.98 23.11 -10.36
C SER A 228 31.33 22.80 -8.89
N GLU A 229 31.42 23.81 -8.03
CA GLU A 229 31.67 23.74 -6.58
C GLU A 229 30.47 24.17 -5.71
N GLY A 230 29.34 24.52 -6.33
CA GLY A 230 28.12 24.98 -5.69
C GLY A 230 27.28 23.82 -5.15
N VAL A 231 26.57 24.07 -4.05
CA VAL A 231 25.73 23.08 -3.36
C VAL A 231 24.63 22.53 -4.25
N PHE A 232 24.14 23.34 -5.19
CA PHE A 232 22.99 23.02 -6.06
C PHE A 232 23.38 22.93 -7.54
N SER A 233 24.64 22.59 -7.84
CA SER A 233 25.05 22.40 -9.23
C SER A 233 24.20 21.31 -9.90
N ALA A 234 23.96 21.44 -11.21
CA ALA A 234 23.32 20.39 -12.01
C ALA A 234 24.11 19.06 -11.98
N LYS A 235 25.29 19.00 -11.35
CA LYS A 235 26.03 17.76 -11.07
C LYS A 235 25.70 17.16 -9.69
N ASN A 236 25.35 18.01 -8.70
CA ASN A 236 24.96 17.63 -7.33
C ASN A 236 23.43 17.45 -7.16
N LEU A 237 22.61 17.99 -8.08
CA LEU A 237 21.15 17.80 -8.12
C LEU A 237 20.65 17.25 -9.46
N GLY A 238 21.41 17.41 -10.56
CA GLY A 238 20.96 17.08 -11.92
C GLY A 238 21.83 16.06 -12.68
N GLY A 239 22.75 15.37 -12.00
CA GLY A 239 23.55 14.31 -12.61
C GLY A 239 22.65 13.10 -12.80
N LYS A 240 22.18 12.85 -14.03
CA LYS A 240 21.25 11.76 -14.43
C LYS A 240 21.13 10.63 -13.38
N GLY A 241 20.07 10.72 -12.56
CA GLY A 241 19.50 9.58 -11.83
C GLY A 241 19.79 9.46 -10.33
N ALA A 242 20.54 10.37 -9.69
CA ALA A 242 20.90 10.21 -8.26
C ALA A 242 20.01 10.96 -7.26
N HIS A 243 19.29 12.00 -7.66
CA HIS A 243 18.51 12.88 -6.77
C HIS A 243 17.07 13.05 -7.28
N SER A 244 16.15 13.40 -6.39
CA SER A 244 14.77 13.75 -6.74
C SER A 244 14.74 15.05 -7.56
N ASP A 245 13.88 15.11 -8.57
CA ASP A 245 13.74 16.25 -9.50
C ASP A 245 12.31 16.83 -9.56
N ASP A 246 11.35 16.25 -8.83
CA ASP A 246 9.96 16.66 -8.88
C ASP A 246 9.64 17.82 -7.91
N LEU A 247 9.58 17.54 -6.60
CA LEU A 247 9.03 18.46 -5.60
C LEU A 247 9.83 18.48 -4.29
N LEU A 248 9.84 19.65 -3.65
CA LEU A 248 10.25 19.85 -2.27
C LEU A 248 9.10 20.49 -1.51
N LEU A 249 8.61 19.81 -0.46
CA LEU A 249 7.71 20.42 0.51
C LEU A 249 8.54 21.08 1.61
N ILE A 250 8.29 22.37 1.86
CA ILE A 250 8.84 23.08 3.01
C ILE A 250 7.72 23.29 4.03
N GLY A 251 7.84 22.66 5.19
CA GLY A 251 6.87 22.75 6.28
C GLY A 251 7.29 23.80 7.31
N VAL A 252 6.47 24.82 7.53
CA VAL A 252 6.66 25.79 8.61
C VAL A 252 5.81 25.38 9.79
N GLU A 253 6.45 25.12 10.92
CA GLU A 253 5.79 24.65 12.13
C GLU A 253 5.99 25.63 13.28
N MET A 254 4.90 25.95 13.98
CA MET A 254 4.94 26.71 15.23
C MET A 254 4.35 25.87 16.35
N GLN A 255 5.15 25.55 17.36
CA GLN A 255 4.72 24.83 18.55
C GLN A 255 5.39 25.47 19.78
N ASP A 256 4.60 25.87 20.79
CA ASP A 256 5.10 26.44 22.05
C ASP A 256 6.12 27.60 21.85
N ASP A 257 5.83 28.50 20.91
CA ASP A 257 6.70 29.63 20.46
C ASP A 257 8.02 29.21 19.78
N LYS A 258 8.22 27.91 19.57
CA LYS A 258 9.33 27.36 18.80
C LYS A 258 8.96 27.25 17.32
N LEU A 259 9.72 27.96 16.50
CA LEU A 259 9.60 27.94 15.04
C LEU A 259 10.54 26.88 14.47
N SER A 260 9.97 25.88 13.79
CA SER A 260 10.71 24.82 13.09
C SER A 260 10.42 24.84 11.60
N VAL A 261 11.42 24.48 10.79
CA VAL A 261 11.29 24.33 9.33
C VAL A 261 11.72 22.94 8.91
N HIS A 262 10.84 22.28 8.15
CA HIS A 262 10.99 20.92 7.64
C HIS A 262 11.25 20.94 6.14
N TYR A 263 12.28 20.22 5.68
CA TYR A 263 12.59 20.06 4.26
C TYR A 263 12.31 18.63 3.85
N TYR A 264 11.30 18.45 3.02
CA TYR A 264 10.70 17.14 2.75
C TYR A 264 10.62 16.87 1.23
N PRO A 265 11.58 16.12 0.66
CA PRO A 265 11.60 15.81 -0.76
C PRO A 265 10.47 14.85 -1.15
N VAL A 266 9.90 15.08 -2.33
CA VAL A 266 8.77 14.30 -2.85
C VAL A 266 9.01 13.91 -4.30
N GLU A 267 8.91 12.62 -4.60
CA GLU A 267 9.04 12.05 -5.94
C GLU A 267 7.69 11.55 -6.46
N VAL A 268 7.39 11.79 -7.73
CA VAL A 268 6.15 11.41 -8.39
C VAL A 268 6.40 10.37 -9.49
N LYS A 269 5.56 9.34 -9.55
CA LYS A 269 5.60 8.31 -10.58
C LYS A 269 4.20 8.01 -11.09
N ILE A 270 4.01 7.95 -12.42
CA ILE A 270 2.73 7.62 -13.04
C ILE A 270 2.87 6.55 -14.13
N GLY A 271 2.03 5.50 -14.03
CA GLY A 271 1.89 4.43 -15.03
C GLY A 271 2.04 3.04 -14.44
N LEU A 272 2.75 2.15 -15.15
CA LEU A 272 2.96 0.79 -14.65
C LEU A 272 3.75 0.80 -13.33
N ASN A 273 4.59 1.82 -13.13
CA ASN A 273 5.36 2.07 -11.91
C ASN A 273 5.93 0.77 -11.35
N GLN A 274 6.69 0.07 -12.21
CA GLN A 274 7.38 -1.15 -11.81
C GLN A 274 8.20 -0.87 -10.55
N ASP A 275 8.27 -1.86 -9.68
CA ASP A 275 9.01 -1.84 -8.42
C ASP A 275 10.45 -1.29 -8.57
N SER A 276 11.12 -1.52 -9.71
CA SER A 276 12.43 -0.93 -10.04
C SER A 276 12.44 0.61 -10.12
N ALA A 277 11.36 1.22 -10.60
CA ALA A 277 11.19 2.67 -10.64
C ALA A 277 10.96 3.23 -9.23
N ILE A 278 10.27 2.49 -8.35
CA ILE A 278 10.06 2.86 -6.95
C ILE A 278 11.37 2.75 -6.16
N ALA A 279 12.16 1.69 -6.37
CA ALA A 279 13.48 1.55 -5.76
C ALA A 279 14.41 2.73 -6.13
N LYS A 280 14.42 3.13 -7.41
CA LYS A 280 15.17 4.31 -7.85
C LYS A 280 14.66 5.60 -7.20
N ALA A 281 13.35 5.78 -7.08
CA ALA A 281 12.76 6.92 -6.38
C ALA A 281 13.18 6.97 -4.90
N LYS A 282 13.28 5.81 -4.23
CA LYS A 282 13.79 5.73 -2.84
C LYS A 282 15.25 6.20 -2.74
N GLU A 283 16.10 5.80 -3.69
CA GLU A 283 17.50 6.26 -3.75
C GLU A 283 17.58 7.78 -3.94
N GLN A 284 16.78 8.32 -4.88
CA GLN A 284 16.69 9.74 -5.19
C GLN A 284 16.29 10.58 -3.96
N ILE A 285 15.26 10.15 -3.22
CA ILE A 285 14.79 10.84 -2.00
C ILE A 285 15.87 10.86 -0.92
N ASN A 286 16.49 9.71 -0.63
CA ASN A 286 17.51 9.62 0.42
C ASN A 286 18.72 10.51 0.10
N ALA A 287 19.18 10.50 -1.15
CA ALA A 287 20.29 11.35 -1.58
C ALA A 287 19.94 12.84 -1.49
N THR A 288 18.72 13.23 -1.87
CA THR A 288 18.24 14.61 -1.75
C THR A 288 18.10 15.05 -0.29
N LYS A 289 17.51 14.23 0.59
CA LYS A 289 17.40 14.52 2.03
C LYS A 289 18.78 14.71 2.66
N GLN A 290 19.72 13.81 2.38
CA GLN A 290 21.09 13.90 2.88
C GLN A 290 21.79 15.18 2.42
N LEU A 291 21.55 15.61 1.17
CA LEU A 291 22.07 16.89 0.67
C LEU A 291 21.55 18.06 1.49
N PHE A 292 20.24 18.14 1.74
CA PHE A 292 19.65 19.20 2.55
C PHE A 292 20.17 19.21 3.99
N ASP A 293 20.18 18.06 4.65
CA ASP A 293 20.67 17.94 6.03
C ASP A 293 22.16 18.35 6.13
N THR A 294 22.97 17.97 5.16
CA THR A 294 24.41 18.31 5.13
C THR A 294 24.66 19.80 4.88
N GLN A 295 23.78 20.48 4.13
CA GLN A 295 24.04 21.83 3.61
C GLN A 295 23.24 22.91 4.31
N LEU A 296 22.21 22.55 5.06
CA LEU A 296 21.37 23.48 5.82
C LEU A 296 21.52 23.33 7.34
N SER A 297 22.09 22.22 7.84
CA SER A 297 22.20 21.97 9.29
C SER A 297 23.62 22.10 9.86
N LYS A 298 24.65 22.40 9.05
CA LYS A 298 26.03 22.52 9.54
C LYS A 298 26.24 23.75 10.42
N THR A 299 26.84 23.53 11.58
CA THR A 299 27.33 24.55 12.53
C THR A 299 28.86 24.49 12.62
N SER A 300 29.48 25.58 13.06
CA SER A 300 30.90 25.60 13.47
C SER A 300 31.11 24.83 14.77
N GLU A 301 32.37 24.65 15.18
CA GLU A 301 32.74 24.06 16.48
C GLU A 301 32.12 24.81 17.67
N ASP A 302 31.85 26.10 17.50
CA ASP A 302 31.18 26.97 18.49
C ASP A 302 29.65 26.93 18.43
N GLY A 303 29.07 26.04 17.61
CA GLY A 303 27.62 25.90 17.47
C GLY A 303 26.92 26.96 16.59
N LEU A 304 27.66 27.87 15.96
CA LEU A 304 27.10 28.91 15.09
C LEU A 304 27.06 28.44 13.63
N HIS A 305 25.95 28.69 12.92
CA HIS A 305 25.92 28.45 11.48
C HIS A 305 26.93 29.35 10.74
N VAL A 306 27.82 28.73 9.97
CA VAL A 306 28.75 29.44 9.07
C VAL A 306 27.93 30.24 8.05
N PHE A 307 28.34 31.47 7.73
CA PHE A 307 27.60 32.38 6.82
C PHE A 307 27.09 31.71 5.55
N LYS A 308 27.90 30.85 4.91
CA LYS A 308 27.51 30.08 3.72
C LYS A 308 26.22 29.27 3.91
N HIS A 309 26.05 28.63 5.06
CA HIS A 309 24.87 27.81 5.36
C HIS A 309 23.67 28.69 5.76
N LYS A 310 23.90 29.79 6.49
CA LYS A 310 22.87 30.82 6.74
C LYS A 310 22.34 31.42 5.43
N PHE A 311 23.24 31.66 4.48
CA PHE A 311 22.88 32.15 3.15
C PHE A 311 22.00 31.15 2.40
N PHE A 312 22.32 29.84 2.41
CA PHE A 312 21.46 28.83 1.79
C PHE A 312 20.10 28.70 2.48
N ARG A 313 20.08 28.72 3.81
CA ARG A 313 18.84 28.73 4.59
C ARG A 313 17.96 29.93 4.25
N ASN A 314 18.57 31.12 4.14
CA ASN A 314 17.87 32.33 3.72
C ASN A 314 17.33 32.22 2.29
N PHE A 315 18.10 31.65 1.37
CA PHE A 315 17.65 31.38 -0.01
C PHE A 315 16.40 30.49 -0.07
N PHE A 316 16.35 29.39 0.70
CA PHE A 316 15.15 28.55 0.75
C PHE A 316 13.97 29.21 1.45
N VAL A 317 14.22 30.01 2.49
CA VAL A 317 13.16 30.82 3.12
C VAL A 317 12.58 31.82 2.13
N GLN A 318 13.41 32.48 1.32
CA GLN A 318 12.91 33.40 0.29
C GLN A 318 12.04 32.66 -0.74
N LEU A 319 12.46 31.46 -1.18
CA LEU A 319 11.66 30.61 -2.05
C LEU A 319 10.35 30.17 -1.38
N LEU A 320 10.39 29.80 -0.11
CA LEU A 320 9.21 29.46 0.69
C LEU A 320 8.21 30.63 0.72
N LEU A 321 8.68 31.83 1.08
CA LEU A 321 7.84 33.04 1.17
C LEU A 321 7.22 33.38 -0.19
N ALA A 322 8.02 33.39 -1.25
CA ALA A 322 7.54 33.65 -2.60
C ALA A 322 6.50 32.62 -3.06
N ASN A 323 6.66 31.33 -2.72
CA ASN A 323 5.68 30.30 -3.07
C ASN A 323 4.44 30.33 -2.16
N ALA A 324 4.57 30.74 -0.90
CA ALA A 324 3.43 30.99 -0.02
C ALA A 324 2.56 32.15 -0.53
N GLU A 325 3.18 33.25 -0.97
CA GLU A 325 2.48 34.39 -1.59
C GLU A 325 1.73 33.95 -2.86
N LYS A 326 2.34 33.09 -3.71
CA LYS A 326 1.65 32.50 -4.88
C LYS A 326 0.45 31.64 -4.48
N PHE A 327 0.56 30.87 -3.40
CA PHE A 327 -0.52 30.04 -2.89
C PHE A 327 -1.73 30.86 -2.46
N ILE A 328 -1.48 31.99 -1.79
CA ILE A 328 -2.51 32.96 -1.36
C ILE A 328 -3.10 33.64 -2.60
N ALA A 329 -2.27 34.23 -3.46
CA ALA A 329 -2.71 34.99 -4.63
C ALA A 329 -3.54 34.13 -5.60
N ASN A 330 -3.10 32.91 -5.89
CA ASN A 330 -3.82 31.98 -6.76
C ASN A 330 -4.99 31.24 -6.07
N ASN A 331 -5.30 31.57 -4.80
CA ASN A 331 -6.38 30.96 -4.03
C ASN A 331 -6.37 29.42 -4.09
N ILE A 332 -5.21 28.81 -3.85
CA ILE A 332 -4.99 27.36 -4.03
C ILE A 332 -5.63 26.53 -2.91
N TRP A 333 -5.60 27.04 -1.68
CA TRP A 333 -6.20 26.39 -0.52
C TRP A 333 -6.62 27.44 0.54
N PRO A 334 -7.69 28.21 0.28
CA PRO A 334 -8.12 29.32 1.14
C PRO A 334 -8.47 28.90 2.57
N GLU A 335 -8.92 27.66 2.76
CA GLU A 335 -9.26 27.13 4.06
C GLU A 335 -8.03 26.94 4.97
N LYS A 336 -6.82 26.91 4.38
CA LYS A 336 -5.56 26.85 5.10
C LYS A 336 -5.00 28.27 5.26
N SER A 337 -4.83 28.72 6.50
CA SER A 337 -4.37 30.09 6.83
C SER A 337 -2.88 30.31 6.52
N TYR A 338 -2.52 30.35 5.24
CA TYR A 338 -1.15 30.61 4.78
C TYR A 338 -0.65 32.01 5.14
N GLU A 339 -1.55 32.95 5.46
CA GLU A 339 -1.22 34.30 5.95
C GLU A 339 -0.38 34.26 7.24
N LYS A 340 -0.50 33.19 8.04
CA LYS A 340 0.35 32.98 9.22
C LYS A 340 1.84 32.89 8.89
N ILE A 341 2.22 32.48 7.68
CA ILE A 341 3.63 32.49 7.26
C ILE A 341 4.17 33.91 7.21
N GLU A 342 3.34 34.89 6.82
CA GLU A 342 3.73 36.30 6.76
C GLU A 342 4.03 36.86 8.16
N GLU A 343 3.27 36.44 9.18
CA GLU A 343 3.54 36.80 10.58
C GLU A 343 4.91 36.29 11.08
N LEU A 344 5.38 35.18 10.50
CA LEU A 344 6.64 34.52 10.84
C LEU A 344 7.83 34.99 9.98
N LYS A 345 7.57 35.76 8.92
CA LYS A 345 8.55 36.24 7.94
C LYS A 345 9.78 36.87 8.59
N LYS A 346 9.58 37.72 9.61
CA LYS A 346 10.67 38.38 10.34
C LYS A 346 11.65 37.40 11.01
N ARG A 347 11.15 36.28 11.57
CA ARG A 347 11.97 35.24 12.20
C ARG A 347 12.65 34.38 11.13
N LEU A 348 11.89 33.98 10.10
CA LEU A 348 12.37 33.16 8.99
C LEU A 348 13.52 33.84 8.23
N LEU A 349 13.37 35.12 7.85
CA LEU A 349 14.39 35.87 7.10
C LEU A 349 15.67 36.11 7.91
N ASN A 350 15.60 36.09 9.23
CA ASN A 350 16.73 36.31 10.13
C ASN A 350 17.31 35.01 10.72
N ASP A 351 16.94 33.86 10.15
CA ASP A 351 17.45 32.54 10.56
C ASP A 351 17.10 32.18 12.03
N GLU A 352 16.00 32.72 12.56
CA GLU A 352 15.49 32.43 13.91
C GLU A 352 14.50 31.24 13.91
N TYR A 353 14.97 30.11 13.38
CA TYR A 353 14.22 28.85 13.34
C TYR A 353 15.15 27.65 13.43
N GLU A 354 14.63 26.54 13.94
CA GLU A 354 15.35 25.27 13.97
C GLU A 354 14.98 24.38 12.79
N MET A 355 15.95 23.62 12.28
CA MET A 355 15.63 22.51 11.39
C MET A 355 15.28 21.30 12.23
N SER A 356 14.09 20.74 11.99
CA SER A 356 13.59 19.61 12.75
C SER A 356 13.44 18.39 11.85
N GLY A 357 13.86 17.23 12.36
CA GLY A 357 13.66 15.92 11.75
C GLY A 357 12.73 15.03 12.57
N HIS A 358 12.04 15.60 13.57
CA HIS A 358 11.23 14.81 14.50
C HIS A 358 9.99 14.16 13.83
N LEU A 359 9.61 14.64 12.64
CA LEU A 359 8.54 14.05 11.83
C LEU A 359 9.02 12.82 11.05
N ASP A 360 10.32 12.57 10.93
CA ASP A 360 10.88 11.48 10.11
C ASP A 360 10.35 10.10 10.56
N ASP A 361 10.12 9.89 11.85
CA ASP A 361 9.56 8.64 12.39
C ASP A 361 8.05 8.47 12.06
N LYS A 362 7.37 9.55 11.68
CA LYS A 362 5.92 9.60 11.44
C LYS A 362 5.54 9.64 9.98
N ILE A 363 6.36 10.28 9.15
CA ILE A 363 6.11 10.48 7.72
C ILE A 363 7.34 10.13 6.87
N GLY A 364 8.35 9.48 7.43
CA GLY A 364 9.60 9.20 6.72
C GLY A 364 10.42 10.46 6.42
N LYS A 365 11.54 10.26 5.74
CA LYS A 365 12.50 11.29 5.31
C LYS A 365 12.07 12.04 4.03
N GLY A 366 11.03 11.56 3.38
CA GLY A 366 10.47 12.06 2.12
C GLY A 366 9.32 11.16 1.67
N ALA A 367 8.64 11.53 0.57
CA ALA A 367 7.51 10.77 0.05
C ALA A 367 7.65 10.36 -1.43
N ILE A 368 7.08 9.21 -1.77
CA ILE A 368 6.84 8.78 -3.14
C ILE A 368 5.33 8.73 -3.37
N LEU A 369 4.85 9.49 -4.37
CA LEU A 369 3.49 9.39 -4.87
C LEU A 369 3.47 8.57 -6.15
N SER A 370 2.83 7.41 -6.10
CA SER A 370 2.84 6.43 -7.19
C SER A 370 1.43 6.19 -7.71
N PHE A 371 1.10 6.78 -8.87
CA PHE A 371 -0.16 6.57 -9.60
C PHE A 371 -0.05 5.33 -10.49
N LYS A 372 -0.55 4.19 -9.99
CA LYS A 372 -0.39 2.87 -10.62
C LYS A 372 -1.55 2.50 -11.53
N LYS A 373 -1.24 2.04 -12.74
CA LYS A 373 -2.22 1.60 -13.75
C LYS A 373 -2.97 0.31 -13.37
N GLU A 374 -2.29 -0.63 -12.74
CA GLU A 374 -2.83 -1.97 -12.43
C GLU A 374 -3.35 -2.08 -10.99
N GLN A 375 -3.30 -1.00 -10.21
CA GLN A 375 -3.78 -0.97 -8.83
C GLN A 375 -5.20 -0.39 -8.78
N ALA A 376 -6.09 -1.08 -8.06
CA ALA A 376 -7.50 -0.67 -7.96
C ALA A 376 -7.85 0.07 -6.65
N TRP A 377 -6.89 0.17 -5.72
CA TRP A 377 -7.05 0.75 -4.39
C TRP A 377 -6.00 1.83 -4.12
N ARG A 378 -6.17 2.57 -3.03
CA ARG A 378 -5.23 3.58 -2.54
C ARG A 378 -4.62 3.15 -1.22
N SER A 379 -3.35 3.46 -0.99
CA SER A 379 -2.65 3.11 0.27
C SER A 379 -1.68 4.20 0.71
N VAL A 380 -1.49 4.33 2.02
CA VAL A 380 -0.46 5.18 2.63
C VAL A 380 0.32 4.34 3.65
N LYS A 381 1.64 4.23 3.46
CA LYS A 381 2.50 3.44 4.35
C LYS A 381 3.92 3.97 4.36
N ILE A 382 4.64 3.73 5.46
CA ILE A 382 6.07 3.99 5.54
C ILE A 382 6.80 2.70 5.17
N GLU A 383 7.69 2.78 4.20
CA GLU A 383 8.53 1.68 3.74
C GLU A 383 9.97 2.19 3.62
N GLU A 384 10.89 1.62 4.40
CA GLU A 384 12.31 2.02 4.41
C GLU A 384 12.54 3.52 4.71
N ASP A 385 11.89 4.03 5.76
CA ASP A 385 11.91 5.45 6.15
C ASP A 385 11.37 6.41 5.07
N ILE A 386 10.58 5.93 4.09
CA ILE A 386 9.96 6.77 3.05
C ILE A 386 8.44 6.56 3.07
N LEU A 387 7.69 7.65 3.01
CA LEU A 387 6.23 7.60 2.89
C LEU A 387 5.86 7.22 1.46
N LEU A 388 5.29 6.05 1.28
CA LEU A 388 4.74 5.60 0.01
C LEU A 388 3.23 5.84 0.00
N VAL A 389 2.79 6.72 -0.90
CA VAL A 389 1.39 6.99 -1.20
C VAL A 389 1.08 6.36 -2.54
N GLU A 390 0.45 5.19 -2.53
CA GLU A 390 0.06 4.48 -3.74
C GLU A 390 -1.37 4.86 -4.10
N LEU A 391 -1.54 5.36 -5.32
CA LEU A 391 -2.80 5.84 -5.86
C LEU A 391 -3.10 5.09 -7.16
N THR A 392 -4.35 5.16 -7.60
CA THR A 392 -4.72 4.64 -8.92
C THR A 392 -4.23 5.59 -10.02
N GLU A 393 -4.06 5.11 -11.24
CA GLU A 393 -3.72 6.01 -12.37
C GLU A 393 -4.80 7.08 -12.61
N GLU A 394 -6.07 6.73 -12.38
CA GLU A 394 -7.21 7.64 -12.47
C GLU A 394 -7.09 8.82 -11.49
N ASP A 395 -6.64 8.59 -10.26
CA ASP A 395 -6.36 9.65 -9.27
C ASP A 395 -5.36 10.68 -9.79
N GLY A 396 -4.42 10.25 -10.63
CA GLY A 396 -3.43 11.13 -11.26
C GLY A 396 -4.04 12.12 -12.23
N TYR A 397 -5.23 11.82 -12.77
CA TYR A 397 -5.97 12.66 -13.69
C TYR A 397 -7.11 13.43 -13.00
N GLU A 398 -7.89 12.77 -12.17
CA GLU A 398 -8.98 13.42 -11.41
C GLU A 398 -8.45 14.48 -10.44
N GLY A 399 -7.30 14.19 -9.79
CA GLY A 399 -6.65 15.11 -8.87
C GLY A 399 -6.25 16.45 -9.49
N VAL A 400 -6.10 16.53 -10.82
CA VAL A 400 -5.76 17.78 -11.52
C VAL A 400 -6.83 18.85 -11.29
N VAL A 401 -8.10 18.43 -11.23
CA VAL A 401 -9.27 19.30 -11.22
C VAL A 401 -10.04 19.28 -9.90
N GLU A 402 -9.71 18.39 -8.97
CA GLU A 402 -10.29 18.35 -7.62
C GLU A 402 -9.67 19.42 -6.71
N GLU A 403 -10.48 20.10 -5.91
CA GLU A 403 -9.99 21.09 -4.93
C GLU A 403 -9.34 20.39 -3.74
N ILE A 404 -8.32 21.02 -3.12
CA ILE A 404 -7.56 20.40 -2.02
C ILE A 404 -8.46 20.11 -0.82
N GLU A 405 -9.33 21.06 -0.42
CA GLU A 405 -10.21 20.86 0.73
C GLU A 405 -11.23 19.73 0.50
N ALA A 406 -11.77 19.62 -0.72
CA ALA A 406 -12.69 18.53 -1.06
C ALA A 406 -11.99 17.16 -1.01
N LEU A 407 -10.78 17.08 -1.58
CA LEU A 407 -9.96 15.87 -1.56
C LEU A 407 -9.57 15.47 -0.12
N LYS A 408 -9.12 16.44 0.68
CA LYS A 408 -8.81 16.27 2.11
C LYS A 408 -10.01 15.70 2.85
N MET A 409 -11.19 16.32 2.71
CA MET A 409 -12.40 15.86 3.40
C MET A 409 -12.75 14.41 3.01
N LYS A 410 -12.67 14.08 1.70
CA LYS A 410 -12.92 12.73 1.19
C LYS A 410 -11.94 11.69 1.77
N ILE A 411 -10.65 12.03 1.87
CA ILE A 411 -9.62 11.16 2.44
C ILE A 411 -9.83 11.00 3.95
N HIS A 412 -9.97 12.12 4.69
CA HIS A 412 -10.05 12.13 6.15
C HIS A 412 -11.35 11.51 6.69
N SER A 413 -12.44 11.59 5.93
CA SER A 413 -13.72 10.95 6.27
C SER A 413 -13.76 9.44 5.97
N GLY A 414 -12.68 8.86 5.41
CA GLY A 414 -12.67 7.47 4.95
C GLY A 414 -13.50 7.24 3.68
N GLY A 415 -13.77 8.29 2.90
CA GLY A 415 -14.43 8.19 1.58
C GLY A 415 -13.52 7.69 0.46
N THR A 416 -12.30 7.27 0.79
CA THR A 416 -11.33 6.62 -0.11
C THR A 416 -10.76 5.38 0.57
N ASP A 417 -10.00 4.57 -0.18
CA ASP A 417 -9.33 3.39 0.37
C ASP A 417 -8.09 3.73 1.22
N ILE A 418 -7.73 5.02 1.34
CA ILE A 418 -6.64 5.47 2.21
C ILE A 418 -7.10 5.35 3.67
N ASN A 419 -6.29 4.71 4.50
CA ASN A 419 -6.57 4.61 5.93
C ASN A 419 -6.32 5.97 6.63
N PRO A 420 -7.36 6.63 7.20
CA PRO A 420 -7.22 7.94 7.85
C PRO A 420 -6.31 7.92 9.08
N ASP A 421 -6.19 6.78 9.77
CA ASP A 421 -5.32 6.67 10.96
C ASP A 421 -3.84 6.81 10.62
N ARG A 422 -3.48 6.71 9.34
CA ARG A 422 -2.10 6.84 8.87
C ARG A 422 -1.71 8.26 8.42
N LEU A 423 -2.65 9.20 8.47
CA LEU A 423 -2.42 10.59 8.08
C LEU A 423 -1.69 11.34 9.19
N LEU A 424 -0.98 12.44 8.85
CA LEU A 424 -0.14 13.16 9.81
C LEU A 424 -0.94 13.66 11.02
N ASN A 425 -2.13 14.24 10.81
CA ASN A 425 -3.01 14.71 11.89
C ASN A 425 -3.50 13.63 12.87
N LYS A 426 -3.47 12.35 12.50
CA LYS A 426 -3.82 11.24 13.38
C LYS A 426 -2.59 10.58 14.00
N ASN A 427 -1.48 10.57 13.28
CA ASN A 427 -0.21 9.98 13.71
C ASN A 427 0.67 10.89 14.57
N HIS A 428 0.38 12.19 14.57
CA HIS A 428 1.06 13.21 15.34
C HIS A 428 0.01 14.02 16.12
N ASP A 429 -0.07 13.77 17.43
CA ASP A 429 -0.88 14.55 18.37
C ASP A 429 0.08 15.38 19.25
N PRO A 430 0.09 16.72 19.11
CA PRO A 430 0.94 17.60 19.92
C PRO A 430 0.70 17.46 21.43
N ASN A 431 -0.44 16.92 21.86
CA ASN A 431 -0.86 16.86 23.27
C ASN A 431 -0.63 15.50 23.95
N GLN A 432 0.04 14.53 23.31
CA GLN A 432 0.22 13.21 23.89
C GLN A 432 1.21 13.12 25.07
N GLU A 433 1.99 14.18 25.37
CA GLU A 433 2.85 14.19 26.57
C GLU A 433 2.13 14.62 27.87
N LEU A 434 0.86 15.06 27.82
CA LEU A 434 0.14 15.58 29.02
C LEU A 434 -1.20 14.90 29.36
N LYS A 435 -1.58 13.81 28.70
CA LYS A 435 -2.78 13.03 29.10
C LYS A 435 -2.47 11.59 29.46
N GLY A 436 -1.71 11.44 30.54
CA GLY A 436 -1.83 10.27 31.39
C GLY A 436 -3.25 10.19 31.98
N SER A 437 -3.88 9.02 31.81
CA SER A 437 -5.07 8.55 32.52
C SER A 437 -6.35 9.42 32.44
N SER A 438 -7.28 9.05 31.57
CA SER A 438 -8.70 9.14 31.91
C SER A 438 -9.51 8.05 31.21
N ASN A 439 -10.32 7.36 32.01
CA ASN A 439 -11.17 6.22 31.66
C ASN A 439 -12.13 6.57 30.52
N LYS A 440 -12.20 5.72 29.49
CA LYS A 440 -13.33 5.72 28.55
C LYS A 440 -14.56 5.13 29.26
N VAL A 441 -15.48 6.02 29.60
CA VAL A 441 -16.85 5.69 30.02
C VAL A 441 -17.57 5.09 28.82
N VAL A 442 -18.08 3.88 28.99
CA VAL A 442 -18.93 3.15 28.06
C VAL A 442 -20.29 3.85 28.00
N SER A 443 -20.65 4.39 26.83
CA SER A 443 -22.01 4.82 26.54
C SER A 443 -22.85 3.60 26.19
N THR A 444 -23.81 3.28 27.04
CA THR A 444 -24.81 2.23 26.84
C THR A 444 -25.88 2.72 25.87
N VAL A 445 -26.03 2.04 24.73
CA VAL A 445 -27.19 2.16 23.85
C VAL A 445 -28.20 1.07 24.27
N PRO A 446 -29.51 1.33 24.33
CA PRO A 446 -30.50 0.34 24.79
C PRO A 446 -30.64 -0.82 23.79
N PRO A 447 -31.04 -2.02 24.26
CA PRO A 447 -31.18 -3.19 23.40
C PRO A 447 -32.40 -3.04 22.50
N SER A 448 -32.18 -2.86 21.19
CA SER A 448 -33.19 -3.08 20.18
C SER A 448 -33.31 -4.58 19.92
N GLN A 449 -34.56 -5.05 19.96
CA GLN A 449 -34.99 -6.45 19.88
C GLN A 449 -34.35 -7.20 18.71
N GLU A 450 -33.78 -8.37 19.01
CA GLU A 450 -33.35 -9.35 18.03
C GLU A 450 -34.55 -9.80 17.20
N VAL A 451 -34.59 -9.33 15.96
CA VAL A 451 -35.32 -10.00 14.89
C VAL A 451 -34.36 -11.05 14.35
N VAL A 452 -34.69 -12.32 14.58
CA VAL A 452 -34.01 -13.45 13.95
C VAL A 452 -34.36 -13.39 12.46
N GLU A 453 -33.50 -12.73 11.67
CA GLU A 453 -33.54 -12.82 10.22
C GLU A 453 -33.01 -14.19 9.80
N GLU A 454 -33.88 -15.01 9.19
CA GLU A 454 -33.46 -16.20 8.44
C GLU A 454 -32.49 -15.75 7.33
N LYS A 455 -31.21 -16.10 7.47
CA LYS A 455 -30.19 -15.78 6.45
C LYS A 455 -30.58 -16.42 5.11
N GLU A 456 -30.82 -15.58 4.10
CA GLU A 456 -30.86 -16.00 2.70
C GLU A 456 -29.54 -16.72 2.37
N THR A 457 -29.62 -17.99 2.00
CA THR A 457 -28.45 -18.73 1.53
C THR A 457 -28.00 -18.15 0.19
N LYS A 458 -26.84 -17.49 0.17
CA LYS A 458 -26.21 -16.99 -1.07
C LYS A 458 -25.99 -18.12 -2.06
N GLU A 459 -26.21 -17.86 -3.35
CA GLU A 459 -25.81 -18.79 -4.40
C GLU A 459 -24.27 -18.95 -4.42
N LEU A 460 -23.79 -20.14 -4.79
CA LEU A 460 -22.35 -20.43 -4.79
C LEU A 460 -21.54 -19.36 -5.52
N LYS A 461 -21.99 -18.90 -6.69
CA LYS A 461 -21.27 -17.93 -7.52
C LYS A 461 -20.98 -16.59 -6.80
N ASP A 462 -21.76 -16.27 -5.77
CA ASP A 462 -21.69 -15.02 -5.01
C ASP A 462 -20.92 -15.19 -3.68
N ILE A 463 -20.45 -16.41 -3.37
CA ILE A 463 -19.63 -16.69 -2.18
C ILE A 463 -18.20 -16.17 -2.41
N ARG A 464 -17.84 -15.14 -1.67
CA ARG A 464 -16.49 -14.57 -1.60
C ARG A 464 -16.03 -14.66 -0.15
N VAL A 465 -14.78 -15.05 0.07
CA VAL A 465 -14.21 -15.24 1.41
C VAL A 465 -13.16 -14.17 1.65
N LEU A 466 -13.28 -13.37 2.70
CA LEU A 466 -12.32 -12.31 3.00
C LEU A 466 -10.96 -12.94 3.31
N LEU A 467 -9.90 -12.49 2.64
CA LEU A 467 -8.53 -12.86 3.01
C LEU A 467 -8.00 -11.91 4.07
N GLY A 468 -8.20 -10.61 3.87
CA GLY A 468 -7.78 -9.56 4.78
C GLY A 468 -7.84 -8.18 4.13
N THR A 469 -7.21 -7.20 4.76
CA THR A 469 -7.19 -5.81 4.30
C THR A 469 -5.78 -5.44 3.82
N VAL A 470 -5.66 -4.76 2.69
CA VAL A 470 -4.37 -4.36 2.11
C VAL A 470 -3.57 -3.51 3.09
N GLU A 471 -2.26 -3.76 3.19
CA GLU A 471 -1.39 -2.99 4.06
C GLU A 471 -1.39 -1.49 3.71
N GLY A 472 -1.77 -0.65 4.68
CA GLY A 472 -1.85 0.81 4.49
C GLY A 472 -3.11 1.30 3.78
N SER A 473 -4.08 0.42 3.58
CA SER A 473 -5.36 0.72 2.92
C SER A 473 -6.52 0.15 3.76
N THR A 474 -7.73 0.64 3.51
CA THR A 474 -8.97 0.03 4.00
C THR A 474 -9.55 -0.99 3.00
N GLN A 475 -8.91 -1.17 1.84
CA GLN A 475 -9.33 -2.12 0.82
C GLN A 475 -9.28 -3.56 1.32
N GLU A 476 -10.42 -4.23 1.27
CA GLU A 476 -10.56 -5.66 1.55
C GLU A 476 -10.22 -6.49 0.30
N ILE A 477 -9.46 -7.56 0.50
CA ILE A 477 -9.11 -8.55 -0.54
C ILE A 477 -9.83 -9.84 -0.25
N TYR A 478 -10.55 -10.34 -1.24
CA TYR A 478 -11.34 -11.56 -1.14
C TYR A 478 -10.73 -12.67 -1.99
N TRP A 479 -10.89 -13.90 -1.53
CA TRP A 479 -10.80 -15.08 -2.35
C TRP A 479 -12.16 -15.31 -2.98
N GLU A 480 -12.19 -15.25 -4.31
CA GLU A 480 -13.40 -15.35 -5.14
C GLU A 480 -13.94 -16.80 -5.20
N PHE A 481 -13.99 -17.49 -4.06
CA PHE A 481 -14.23 -18.93 -3.91
C PHE A 481 -15.36 -19.46 -4.80
N GLY A 482 -16.47 -18.75 -4.86
CA GLY A 482 -17.66 -19.08 -5.62
C GLY A 482 -17.54 -18.94 -7.14
N ASN A 483 -16.66 -18.05 -7.60
CA ASN A 483 -16.65 -17.55 -8.96
C ASN A 483 -16.40 -18.67 -10.00
N PRO A 484 -17.23 -18.79 -11.04
CA PRO A 484 -17.11 -19.86 -12.04
C PRO A 484 -15.86 -19.76 -12.91
N GLU A 485 -15.25 -18.58 -13.05
CA GLU A 485 -14.02 -18.35 -13.82
C GLU A 485 -12.76 -18.85 -13.10
N LEU A 486 -12.83 -19.18 -11.80
CA LEU A 486 -11.70 -19.75 -11.07
C LEU A 486 -11.23 -21.07 -11.70
N ALA A 487 -9.93 -21.15 -11.98
CA ALA A 487 -9.29 -22.34 -12.52
C ALA A 487 -9.38 -23.57 -11.60
N ASN A 488 -9.40 -23.37 -10.28
CA ASN A 488 -9.74 -24.35 -9.25
C ASN A 488 -9.99 -23.62 -7.93
N ARG A 489 -10.50 -24.32 -6.91
CA ARG A 489 -10.73 -23.78 -5.56
C ARG A 489 -9.67 -24.25 -4.57
N HIS A 490 -8.45 -24.47 -5.02
CA HIS A 490 -7.36 -24.90 -4.13
C HIS A 490 -6.59 -23.70 -3.60
N ILE A 491 -6.11 -23.81 -2.36
CA ILE A 491 -5.28 -22.80 -1.72
C ILE A 491 -4.01 -23.42 -1.14
N LEU A 492 -2.87 -22.81 -1.45
CA LEU A 492 -1.58 -23.13 -0.84
C LEU A 492 -1.27 -22.09 0.24
N ILE A 493 -1.04 -22.53 1.48
CA ILE A 493 -0.73 -21.67 2.62
C ILE A 493 0.66 -22.07 3.14
N SER A 494 1.65 -21.19 3.02
CA SER A 494 3.04 -21.49 3.43
C SER A 494 3.59 -20.45 4.40
N GLY A 495 4.46 -20.87 5.32
CA GLY A 495 5.29 -19.98 6.15
C GLY A 495 5.70 -20.60 7.49
N LYS A 496 6.66 -19.99 8.20
CA LYS A 496 7.18 -20.51 9.48
C LYS A 496 6.07 -20.76 10.52
N SER A 497 6.33 -21.66 11.48
CA SER A 497 5.40 -21.89 12.61
C SER A 497 5.16 -20.60 13.42
N GLY A 498 3.94 -20.45 13.97
CA GLY A 498 3.56 -19.33 14.84
C GLY A 498 3.25 -17.99 14.14
N LYS A 499 3.21 -17.94 12.81
CA LYS A 499 2.99 -16.68 12.05
C LYS A 499 1.53 -16.32 11.74
N GLY A 500 0.58 -17.22 12.03
CA GLY A 500 -0.86 -16.97 11.89
C GLY A 500 -1.61 -17.89 10.93
N LYS A 501 -0.97 -18.94 10.38
CA LYS A 501 -1.60 -19.89 9.44
C LYS A 501 -2.91 -20.49 9.97
N SER A 502 -2.89 -21.08 11.17
CA SER A 502 -4.07 -21.74 11.75
C SER A 502 -5.20 -20.76 12.03
N TYR A 503 -4.88 -19.55 12.50
CA TYR A 503 -5.86 -18.47 12.70
C TYR A 503 -6.52 -18.05 11.38
N PHE A 504 -5.73 -17.89 10.33
CA PHE A 504 -6.22 -17.57 8.99
C PHE A 504 -7.14 -18.67 8.44
N ILE A 505 -6.76 -19.93 8.58
CA ILE A 505 -7.62 -21.07 8.20
C ILE A 505 -8.94 -21.03 8.98
N GLN A 506 -8.91 -20.79 10.30
CA GLN A 506 -10.14 -20.64 11.10
C GLN A 506 -11.04 -19.51 10.57
N CYS A 507 -10.46 -18.38 10.13
CA CYS A 507 -11.23 -17.28 9.52
C CYS A 507 -11.95 -17.73 8.24
N LEU A 508 -11.23 -18.37 7.32
CA LEU A 508 -11.82 -18.82 6.05
C LEU A 508 -12.88 -19.91 6.28
N LEU A 509 -12.63 -20.85 7.20
CA LEU A 509 -13.57 -21.90 7.57
C LEU A 509 -14.87 -21.36 8.13
N LEU A 510 -14.79 -20.34 9.01
CA LEU A 510 -15.96 -19.70 9.59
C LEU A 510 -16.84 -19.06 8.53
N GLU A 511 -16.25 -18.28 7.62
CA GLU A 511 -16.99 -17.61 6.55
C GLU A 511 -17.62 -18.61 5.58
N LEU A 512 -16.93 -19.70 5.22
CA LEU A 512 -17.50 -20.74 4.38
C LEU A 512 -18.66 -21.47 5.06
N ALA A 513 -18.50 -21.83 6.34
CA ALA A 513 -19.55 -22.46 7.11
C ALA A 513 -20.80 -21.57 7.20
N GLN A 514 -20.63 -20.25 7.39
CA GLN A 514 -21.72 -19.28 7.40
C GLN A 514 -22.42 -19.13 6.04
N ASN A 515 -21.73 -19.42 4.94
CA ASN A 515 -22.32 -19.50 3.60
C ASN A 515 -22.84 -20.91 3.26
N GLY A 516 -22.94 -21.81 4.25
CA GLY A 516 -23.50 -23.15 4.08
C GLY A 516 -22.54 -24.16 3.44
N ILE A 517 -21.26 -23.83 3.27
CA ILE A 517 -20.25 -24.74 2.73
C ILE A 517 -19.63 -25.56 3.86
N SER A 518 -19.83 -26.87 3.82
CA SER A 518 -19.23 -27.79 4.79
C SER A 518 -17.80 -28.13 4.43
N SER A 519 -16.97 -28.36 5.43
CA SER A 519 -15.52 -28.56 5.29
C SER A 519 -14.99 -29.62 6.23
N MET A 520 -13.85 -30.22 5.88
CA MET A 520 -13.15 -31.18 6.72
C MET A 520 -11.69 -30.81 6.91
N ILE A 521 -11.20 -30.87 8.14
CA ILE A 521 -9.81 -30.59 8.48
C ILE A 521 -9.14 -31.78 9.16
N PHE A 522 -7.95 -32.14 8.70
CA PHE A 522 -7.09 -33.15 9.32
C PHE A 522 -6.08 -32.47 10.23
N ASP A 523 -6.28 -32.58 11.54
CA ASP A 523 -5.41 -31.98 12.56
C ASP A 523 -4.37 -32.99 13.05
N TYR A 524 -3.16 -32.92 12.49
CA TYR A 524 -2.00 -33.74 12.88
C TYR A 524 -1.35 -33.28 14.19
N THR A 525 -1.52 -32.01 14.53
CA THR A 525 -0.81 -31.39 15.64
C THR A 525 -1.78 -31.18 16.78
N ASP A 526 -1.96 -29.95 17.23
CA ASP A 526 -2.99 -29.56 18.16
C ASP A 526 -3.63 -28.22 17.79
N GLY A 527 -3.38 -27.74 16.57
CA GLY A 527 -3.77 -26.41 16.11
C GLY A 527 -5.27 -26.17 16.06
N PHE A 528 -6.07 -27.25 15.95
CA PHE A 528 -7.53 -27.21 15.87
C PHE A 528 -8.20 -27.99 17.01
N LYS A 529 -7.47 -28.28 18.09
CA LYS A 529 -8.11 -28.75 19.34
C LYS A 529 -9.11 -27.71 19.83
N ASN A 530 -10.18 -28.16 20.49
CA ASN A 530 -11.21 -27.27 21.03
C ASN A 530 -10.66 -26.14 21.95
N SER A 531 -9.55 -26.41 22.64
CA SER A 531 -8.82 -25.42 23.47
C SER A 531 -8.01 -24.38 22.69
N LYS A 532 -7.75 -24.62 21.40
CA LYS A 532 -7.00 -23.74 20.48
C LYS A 532 -7.89 -23.04 19.45
N LEU A 533 -9.14 -23.46 19.31
CA LEU A 533 -10.15 -22.73 18.56
C LEU A 533 -10.46 -21.41 19.25
N GLU A 534 -10.52 -20.34 18.47
CA GLU A 534 -10.86 -19.02 18.95
C GLU A 534 -12.29 -19.01 19.56
N PRO A 535 -12.55 -18.25 20.63
CA PRO A 535 -13.86 -18.18 21.27
C PRO A 535 -14.99 -17.86 20.28
N GLU A 536 -14.77 -16.90 19.39
CA GLU A 536 -15.73 -16.44 18.40
C GLU A 536 -16.06 -17.52 17.36
N PHE A 537 -15.07 -18.31 16.97
CA PHE A 537 -15.25 -19.44 16.06
C PHE A 537 -16.20 -20.48 16.67
N LYS A 538 -16.00 -20.80 17.95
CA LYS A 538 -16.86 -21.75 18.69
C LYS A 538 -18.26 -21.19 18.94
N GLU A 539 -18.36 -19.93 19.34
CA GLU A 539 -19.63 -19.29 19.66
C GLU A 539 -20.54 -19.19 18.42
N LYS A 540 -19.97 -18.95 17.25
CA LYS A 540 -20.74 -18.79 16.01
C LYS A 540 -21.10 -20.11 15.32
N LEU A 541 -20.24 -21.12 15.40
CA LEU A 541 -20.53 -22.40 14.79
C LEU A 541 -21.26 -23.35 15.73
N GLN A 542 -21.05 -23.28 17.05
CA GLN A 542 -21.73 -24.11 18.05
C GLN A 542 -21.76 -25.60 17.63
N ASP A 543 -22.95 -26.16 17.46
CA ASP A 543 -23.19 -27.55 17.07
C ASP A 543 -22.78 -27.87 15.61
N ASN A 544 -22.39 -26.85 14.82
CA ASN A 544 -21.83 -27.05 13.48
C ASN A 544 -20.35 -27.45 13.47
N VAL A 545 -19.66 -27.44 14.63
CA VAL A 545 -18.32 -28.04 14.74
C VAL A 545 -18.46 -29.47 15.25
N GLU A 546 -18.07 -30.44 14.42
CA GLU A 546 -18.08 -31.85 14.78
C GLU A 546 -16.64 -32.37 14.83
N GLN A 547 -16.24 -33.01 15.94
CA GLN A 547 -14.88 -33.52 16.11
C GLN A 547 -14.85 -35.05 16.11
N PHE A 548 -14.10 -35.62 15.18
CA PHE A 548 -13.76 -37.04 15.18
C PHE A 548 -12.48 -37.27 15.98
N LEU A 549 -12.63 -37.65 17.25
CA LEU A 549 -11.51 -38.03 18.11
C LEU A 549 -11.06 -39.47 17.78
N VAL A 550 -10.29 -39.64 16.71
CA VAL A 550 -9.98 -40.95 16.12
C VAL A 550 -9.34 -41.92 17.12
N ALA A 551 -8.50 -41.42 18.02
CA ALA A 551 -7.87 -42.25 19.06
C ALA A 551 -8.83 -42.82 20.11
N LYS A 552 -10.02 -42.20 20.28
CA LYS A 552 -11.03 -42.59 21.27
C LYS A 552 -12.19 -43.33 20.60
N ASP A 553 -12.76 -42.71 19.58
CA ASP A 553 -14.04 -43.12 19.01
C ASP A 553 -13.88 -43.91 17.69
N LYS A 554 -12.64 -43.92 17.14
CA LYS A 554 -12.29 -44.45 15.80
C LYS A 554 -12.98 -43.67 14.67
N PHE A 555 -12.42 -43.75 13.48
CA PHE A 555 -13.02 -43.15 12.30
C PHE A 555 -13.97 -44.14 11.61
N PRO A 556 -15.22 -43.76 11.28
CA PRO A 556 -16.28 -44.68 10.86
C PRO A 556 -16.20 -45.11 9.38
N ILE A 557 -15.07 -45.70 8.97
CA ILE A 557 -14.87 -46.24 7.62
C ILE A 557 -14.33 -47.67 7.68
N ASN A 558 -14.56 -48.45 6.62
CA ASN A 558 -13.82 -49.68 6.36
C ASN A 558 -12.88 -49.47 5.15
N PRO A 559 -11.55 -49.41 5.35
CA PRO A 559 -10.59 -49.24 4.25
C PRO A 559 -10.68 -50.31 3.14
N PHE A 560 -11.22 -51.50 3.44
CA PHE A 560 -11.28 -52.63 2.52
C PHE A 560 -12.58 -52.72 1.73
N ARG A 561 -13.53 -51.80 1.97
CA ARG A 561 -14.78 -51.73 1.21
C ARG A 561 -14.49 -51.58 -0.28
N ARG A 562 -15.25 -52.29 -1.11
CA ARG A 562 -15.21 -52.13 -2.57
C ARG A 562 -15.76 -50.76 -2.95
N ASN A 563 -14.99 -50.02 -3.74
CA ASN A 563 -15.51 -48.83 -4.42
C ASN A 563 -16.19 -49.23 -5.72
N GLN A 564 -16.94 -48.29 -6.30
CA GLN A 564 -17.45 -48.44 -7.65
C GLN A 564 -16.45 -47.87 -8.66
N LYS A 565 -16.44 -48.43 -9.86
CA LYS A 565 -15.69 -47.96 -11.01
C LYS A 565 -16.65 -47.70 -12.15
N GLU A 566 -16.63 -46.48 -12.68
CA GLU A 566 -17.38 -46.15 -13.89
C GLU A 566 -16.64 -46.69 -15.12
N LEU A 567 -17.35 -47.46 -15.94
CA LEU A 567 -16.83 -47.93 -17.22
C LEU A 567 -17.26 -47.02 -18.37
N ASP A 568 -18.47 -46.49 -18.30
CA ASP A 568 -19.09 -45.57 -19.26
C ASP A 568 -20.32 -44.90 -18.59
N GLU A 569 -20.88 -43.85 -19.19
CA GLU A 569 -21.96 -43.00 -18.64
C GLU A 569 -23.01 -43.74 -17.80
N GLY A 570 -22.84 -43.74 -16.47
CA GLY A 570 -23.78 -44.36 -15.52
C GLY A 570 -23.71 -45.90 -15.41
N ILE A 571 -22.73 -46.55 -16.06
CA ILE A 571 -22.45 -47.98 -15.99
C ILE A 571 -21.29 -48.21 -15.03
N TYR A 572 -21.59 -48.84 -13.90
CA TYR A 572 -20.63 -49.09 -12.84
C TYR A 572 -20.39 -50.58 -12.62
N ILE A 573 -19.15 -50.91 -12.25
CA ILE A 573 -18.79 -52.21 -11.68
C ILE A 573 -18.16 -52.00 -10.30
N ASP A 574 -18.37 -52.94 -9.39
CA ASP A 574 -17.66 -52.92 -8.12
C ASP A 574 -16.19 -53.34 -8.34
N GLU A 575 -15.29 -52.77 -7.53
CA GLU A 575 -13.89 -53.21 -7.43
C GLU A 575 -13.84 -54.72 -7.16
N ASP A 576 -13.02 -55.44 -7.94
CA ASP A 576 -12.75 -56.85 -7.67
C ASP A 576 -11.72 -57.00 -6.53
N ASN A 577 -11.38 -58.23 -6.15
CA ASN A 577 -10.40 -58.47 -5.06
C ASN A 577 -9.01 -57.90 -5.40
N THR A 578 -8.62 -57.98 -6.66
CA THR A 578 -7.34 -57.49 -7.17
C THR A 578 -7.25 -55.98 -6.95
N ASP A 579 -8.31 -55.26 -7.31
CA ASP A 579 -8.41 -53.81 -7.17
C ASP A 579 -8.25 -53.34 -5.73
N VAL A 580 -8.99 -53.96 -4.81
CA VAL A 580 -8.91 -53.63 -3.38
C VAL A 580 -7.51 -53.95 -2.86
N ALA A 581 -6.94 -55.11 -3.21
CA ALA A 581 -5.60 -55.49 -2.78
C ALA A 581 -4.51 -54.54 -3.31
N GLU A 582 -4.60 -54.10 -4.57
CA GLU A 582 -3.69 -53.11 -5.14
C GLU A 582 -3.83 -51.75 -4.44
N ARG A 583 -5.06 -51.30 -4.18
CA ARG A 583 -5.34 -50.05 -3.46
C ARG A 583 -4.73 -50.08 -2.06
N ILE A 584 -5.00 -51.11 -1.26
CA ILE A 584 -4.44 -51.26 0.09
C ILE A 584 -2.91 -51.30 0.05
N LYS A 585 -2.33 -52.11 -0.85
CA LYS A 585 -0.87 -52.17 -1.06
C LYS A 585 -0.30 -50.79 -1.38
N SER A 586 -0.95 -50.04 -2.26
CA SER A 586 -0.48 -48.71 -2.70
C SER A 586 -0.47 -47.70 -1.55
N VAL A 587 -1.51 -47.69 -0.71
CA VAL A 587 -1.60 -46.82 0.47
C VAL A 587 -0.50 -47.12 1.48
N PHE A 588 -0.29 -48.40 1.84
CA PHE A 588 0.81 -48.78 2.73
C PHE A 588 2.18 -48.41 2.14
N SER A 589 2.37 -48.60 0.83
CA SER A 589 3.63 -48.28 0.15
C SER A 589 3.88 -46.77 0.03
N ALA A 590 2.82 -45.95 0.03
CA ALA A 590 2.92 -44.50 -0.02
C ALA A 590 3.53 -43.93 1.28
N VAL A 591 3.05 -44.43 2.42
CA VAL A 591 3.48 -43.97 3.75
C VAL A 591 4.75 -44.68 4.24
N TYR A 592 4.79 -46.01 4.18
CA TYR A 592 5.95 -46.79 4.59
C TYR A 592 6.92 -46.98 3.43
N LYS A 593 7.74 -45.96 3.18
CA LYS A 593 8.70 -45.91 2.05
C LYS A 593 9.74 -47.05 2.06
N ASP A 594 9.99 -47.65 3.22
CA ASP A 594 10.93 -48.75 3.40
C ASP A 594 10.32 -50.14 3.08
N LEU A 595 9.03 -50.21 2.71
CA LEU A 595 8.42 -51.46 2.25
C LEU A 595 8.98 -51.84 0.87
N GLY A 596 9.85 -52.85 0.85
CA GLY A 596 10.38 -53.42 -0.39
C GLY A 596 9.33 -54.17 -1.21
N ILE A 597 9.60 -54.37 -2.51
CA ILE A 597 8.66 -55.00 -3.47
C ILE A 597 8.09 -56.33 -2.95
N GLN A 598 8.91 -57.17 -2.31
CA GLN A 598 8.47 -58.45 -1.76
C GLN A 598 7.53 -58.29 -0.57
N GLN A 599 7.73 -57.27 0.28
CA GLN A 599 6.87 -56.96 1.42
C GLN A 599 5.53 -56.40 0.95
N GLN A 600 5.56 -55.50 -0.05
CA GLN A 600 4.36 -54.99 -0.69
C GLN A 600 3.54 -56.12 -1.33
N ASN A 601 4.21 -57.10 -1.95
CA ASN A 601 3.53 -58.28 -2.50
C ASN A 601 2.92 -59.15 -1.40
N ALA A 602 3.62 -59.34 -0.27
CA ALA A 602 3.06 -60.08 0.86
C ALA A 602 1.79 -59.42 1.43
N ILE A 603 1.75 -58.08 1.50
CA ILE A 603 0.54 -57.34 1.89
C ILE A 603 -0.58 -57.60 0.87
N TYR A 604 -0.30 -57.46 -0.43
CA TYR A 604 -1.26 -57.72 -1.50
C TYR A 604 -1.86 -59.14 -1.40
N GLU A 605 -1.03 -60.16 -1.29
CA GLU A 605 -1.47 -61.56 -1.19
C GLU A 605 -2.29 -61.82 0.09
N ALA A 606 -1.93 -61.19 1.21
CA ALA A 606 -2.69 -61.30 2.45
C ALA A 606 -4.06 -60.61 2.35
N VAL A 607 -4.15 -59.48 1.63
CA VAL A 607 -5.44 -58.83 1.35
C VAL A 607 -6.29 -59.71 0.45
N MET A 608 -5.72 -60.30 -0.61
CA MET A 608 -6.43 -61.22 -1.51
C MET A 608 -7.04 -62.39 -0.74
N ARG A 609 -6.22 -63.12 0.04
CA ARG A 609 -6.69 -64.23 0.88
C ARG A 609 -7.75 -63.79 1.88
N GLY A 610 -7.55 -62.63 2.50
CA GLY A 610 -8.51 -62.05 3.45
C GLY A 610 -9.85 -61.72 2.81
N LEU A 611 -9.85 -61.10 1.62
CA LEU A 611 -11.08 -60.80 0.88
C LEU A 611 -11.80 -62.08 0.41
N ASP A 612 -11.06 -63.11 -0.01
CA ASP A 612 -11.64 -64.41 -0.38
C ASP A 612 -12.31 -65.11 0.82
N LYS A 613 -11.75 -64.95 2.03
CA LYS A 613 -12.19 -65.64 3.26
C LYS A 613 -13.26 -64.87 4.04
N TYR A 614 -13.16 -63.54 4.11
CA TYR A 614 -14.01 -62.70 4.95
C TYR A 614 -14.92 -61.75 4.15
N GLY A 615 -14.73 -61.63 2.83
CA GLY A 615 -15.55 -60.76 1.98
C GLY A 615 -15.58 -59.31 2.47
N GLU A 616 -16.77 -58.74 2.61
CA GLU A 616 -16.98 -57.36 3.06
C GLU A 616 -16.64 -57.11 4.54
N ASP A 617 -16.51 -58.17 5.35
CA ASP A 617 -16.09 -58.07 6.75
C ASP A 617 -14.57 -57.90 6.90
N MET A 618 -13.81 -57.97 5.79
CA MET A 618 -12.37 -57.75 5.76
C MET A 618 -12.01 -56.43 6.44
N ASN A 619 -10.99 -56.47 7.30
CA ASN A 619 -10.54 -55.32 8.08
C ASN A 619 -9.05 -55.45 8.46
N LEU A 620 -8.50 -54.45 9.15
CA LEU A 620 -7.07 -54.41 9.51
C LEU A 620 -6.64 -55.57 10.41
N ASN A 621 -7.50 -56.07 11.29
CA ASN A 621 -7.16 -57.20 12.17
C ASN A 621 -7.09 -58.51 11.36
N TYR A 622 -7.98 -58.67 10.38
CA TYR A 622 -7.92 -59.81 9.46
C TYR A 622 -6.71 -59.73 8.54
N LEU A 623 -6.35 -58.55 8.01
CA LEU A 623 -5.09 -58.37 7.29
C LEU A 623 -3.88 -58.81 8.15
N LEU A 624 -3.86 -58.43 9.43
CA LEU A 624 -2.81 -58.86 10.33
C LEU A 624 -2.77 -60.39 10.44
N ALA A 625 -3.91 -61.03 10.71
CA ALA A 625 -4.01 -62.49 10.83
C ALA A 625 -3.55 -63.22 9.55
N GLU A 626 -3.95 -62.75 8.38
CA GLU A 626 -3.56 -63.35 7.09
C GLU A 626 -2.06 -63.16 6.77
N LEU A 627 -1.42 -62.12 7.33
CA LEU A 627 0.04 -61.96 7.32
C LEU A 627 0.75 -62.83 8.37
N GLU A 628 0.07 -63.24 9.45
CA GLU A 628 0.64 -64.16 10.44
C GLU A 628 0.67 -65.61 9.93
N GLU A 629 -0.33 -66.01 9.14
CA GLU A 629 -0.39 -67.32 8.50
C GLU A 629 0.75 -67.50 7.46
N ASP A 630 1.21 -66.40 6.83
CA ASP A 630 2.37 -66.42 5.93
C ASP A 630 3.69 -66.38 6.71
N THR A 631 4.34 -67.55 6.78
CA THR A 631 5.60 -67.71 7.53
C THR A 631 6.85 -67.20 6.79
N SER A 632 6.70 -66.64 5.60
CA SER A 632 7.80 -66.11 4.79
C SER A 632 8.50 -64.90 5.46
N GLY A 633 9.77 -64.69 5.12
CA GLY A 633 10.55 -63.53 5.60
C GLY A 633 9.91 -62.18 5.24
N PRO A 634 9.48 -61.96 3.97
CA PRO A 634 8.79 -60.74 3.58
C PRO A 634 7.50 -60.48 4.34
N ALA A 635 6.65 -61.49 4.57
CA ALA A 635 5.41 -61.32 5.34
C ALA A 635 5.68 -60.94 6.81
N LYS A 636 6.63 -61.62 7.46
CA LYS A 636 7.04 -61.30 8.85
C LYS A 636 7.53 -59.86 9.01
N THR A 637 8.33 -59.39 8.04
CA THR A 637 8.89 -58.04 8.09
C THR A 637 7.86 -56.97 7.70
N ALA A 638 7.01 -57.22 6.70
CA ALA A 638 5.86 -56.36 6.38
C ALA A 638 4.93 -56.21 7.58
N ARG A 639 4.57 -57.34 8.21
CA ARG A 639 3.78 -57.40 9.45
C ARG A 639 4.41 -56.54 10.54
N SER A 640 5.72 -56.68 10.78
CA SER A 640 6.41 -55.91 11.80
C SER A 640 6.34 -54.41 11.58
N GLN A 641 6.32 -53.95 10.32
CA GLN A 641 6.26 -52.52 9.99
C GLN A 641 4.85 -51.95 10.12
N ILE A 642 3.81 -52.67 9.69
CA ILE A 642 2.43 -52.17 9.70
C ILE A 642 1.68 -52.46 11.01
N LYS A 643 2.17 -53.40 11.83
CA LYS A 643 1.56 -53.78 13.11
C LYS A 643 1.31 -52.60 14.05
N PRO A 644 2.22 -51.61 14.22
CA PRO A 644 1.96 -50.43 15.03
C PRO A 644 0.71 -49.65 14.61
N PHE A 645 0.40 -49.58 13.31
CA PHE A 645 -0.81 -48.94 12.81
C PHE A 645 -2.06 -49.79 13.08
N ILE A 646 -1.98 -51.10 12.84
CA ILE A 646 -3.11 -52.01 13.08
C ILE A 646 -3.46 -52.07 14.56
N ASP A 647 -2.46 -52.14 15.46
CA ASP A 647 -2.66 -52.19 16.91
C ASP A 647 -3.36 -50.93 17.46
N LYS A 648 -3.21 -49.79 16.78
CA LYS A 648 -3.94 -48.56 17.11
C LYS A 648 -5.42 -48.62 16.74
N ASN A 649 -5.81 -49.54 15.85
CA ASN A 649 -7.18 -49.80 15.41
C ASN A 649 -8.00 -48.52 15.15
N PRO A 650 -7.56 -47.65 14.21
CA PRO A 650 -8.12 -46.32 14.06
C PRO A 650 -9.50 -46.31 13.38
N PHE A 651 -10.01 -47.44 12.90
CA PHE A 651 -11.22 -47.52 12.08
C PHE A 651 -12.30 -48.37 12.71
N ASN A 652 -13.56 -47.93 12.58
CA ASN A 652 -14.73 -48.69 12.96
C ASN A 652 -15.40 -49.29 11.73
N HIS A 653 -15.23 -50.60 11.54
CA HIS A 653 -15.80 -51.35 10.40
C HIS A 653 -17.30 -51.63 10.53
N ASN A 654 -17.89 -51.46 11.72
CA ASN A 654 -19.31 -51.76 11.97
C ASN A 654 -20.24 -50.55 11.79
N ALA A 655 -19.70 -49.33 11.94
CA ALA A 655 -20.43 -48.09 11.73
C ALA A 655 -19.90 -47.44 10.47
N VAL A 656 -20.40 -47.86 9.30
CA VAL A 656 -20.00 -47.29 8.01
C VAL A 656 -20.75 -45.97 7.83
N TYR A 657 -20.02 -44.86 7.87
CA TYR A 657 -20.58 -43.54 7.65
C TYR A 657 -20.97 -43.34 6.18
N ASN A 658 -22.07 -42.65 5.93
CA ASN A 658 -22.45 -42.21 4.58
C ASN A 658 -21.89 -40.81 4.34
N TRP A 659 -20.91 -40.68 3.43
CA TRP A 659 -20.36 -39.37 3.05
C TRP A 659 -21.42 -38.40 2.53
N GLY A 660 -22.54 -38.90 1.98
CA GLY A 660 -23.67 -38.06 1.59
C GLY A 660 -24.27 -37.28 2.75
N ASP A 661 -24.29 -37.84 3.95
CA ASP A 661 -24.83 -37.15 5.13
C ASP A 661 -23.87 -36.05 5.62
N ILE A 662 -22.55 -36.24 5.48
CA ILE A 662 -21.53 -35.22 5.83
C ILE A 662 -21.49 -34.11 4.78
N LEU A 663 -21.40 -34.49 3.50
CA LEU A 663 -21.15 -33.58 2.39
C LEU A 663 -22.38 -32.74 2.03
N ASN A 664 -23.59 -33.25 2.26
CA ASN A 664 -24.82 -32.50 2.00
C ASN A 664 -25.33 -31.70 3.21
N GLN A 665 -24.75 -31.89 4.40
CA GLN A 665 -25.02 -30.98 5.52
C GLN A 665 -24.53 -29.58 5.15
N LYS A 666 -25.29 -28.55 5.52
CA LYS A 666 -24.93 -27.16 5.24
C LYS A 666 -24.12 -26.58 6.40
N GLY A 667 -22.93 -26.07 6.09
CA GLY A 667 -22.13 -25.24 7.00
C GLY A 667 -21.46 -25.97 8.16
N LYS A 668 -21.22 -27.27 8.07
CA LYS A 668 -20.53 -28.07 9.10
C LYS A 668 -19.02 -28.02 8.94
N VAL A 669 -18.30 -27.95 10.05
CA VAL A 669 -16.84 -28.05 10.10
C VAL A 669 -16.46 -29.34 10.83
N PHE A 670 -15.98 -30.32 10.07
CA PHE A 670 -15.55 -31.61 10.58
C PHE A 670 -14.06 -31.58 10.92
N ILE A 671 -13.70 -31.83 12.17
CA ILE A 671 -12.31 -31.86 12.62
C ILE A 671 -11.90 -33.31 12.88
N VAL A 672 -11.05 -33.86 12.01
CA VAL A 672 -10.43 -35.18 12.19
C VAL A 672 -9.20 -35.01 13.06
N GLN A 673 -9.35 -35.32 14.36
CA GLN A 673 -8.32 -35.12 15.35
C GLN A 673 -7.40 -36.35 15.43
N LEU A 674 -6.14 -36.18 15.01
CA LEU A 674 -5.13 -37.23 14.95
C LEU A 674 -4.06 -37.11 16.04
N THR A 675 -4.17 -36.15 16.95
CA THR A 675 -3.30 -36.06 18.15
C THR A 675 -3.24 -37.41 18.87
N GLY A 676 -2.04 -37.80 19.29
CA GLY A 676 -1.82 -38.99 20.13
C GLY A 676 -1.42 -40.23 19.34
N PHE A 677 -1.47 -40.16 18.02
CA PHE A 677 -0.80 -41.10 17.14
C PHE A 677 0.61 -40.61 16.79
N ASN A 678 1.50 -41.55 16.46
CA ASN A 678 2.79 -41.20 15.85
C ASN A 678 2.57 -40.77 14.38
N ARG A 679 3.55 -40.09 13.79
CA ARG A 679 3.40 -39.47 12.47
C ARG A 679 2.97 -40.46 11.40
N ASP A 680 3.60 -41.63 11.31
CA ASP A 680 3.28 -42.64 10.30
C ASP A 680 1.81 -43.10 10.41
N VAL A 681 1.31 -43.31 11.63
CA VAL A 681 -0.10 -43.68 11.84
C VAL A 681 -1.04 -42.55 11.45
N GLN A 682 -0.72 -41.29 11.76
CA GLN A 682 -1.55 -40.15 11.33
C GLN A 682 -1.65 -40.05 9.80
N LEU A 683 -0.52 -40.23 9.11
CA LEU A 683 -0.45 -40.21 7.66
C LEU A 683 -1.25 -41.37 7.04
N MET A 684 -1.09 -42.60 7.57
CA MET A 684 -1.90 -43.75 7.14
C MET A 684 -3.40 -43.51 7.29
N ILE A 685 -3.84 -42.97 8.44
CA ILE A 685 -5.26 -42.66 8.68
C ILE A 685 -5.76 -41.66 7.63
N THR A 686 -4.99 -40.59 7.41
CA THR A 686 -5.37 -39.54 6.45
C THR A 686 -5.45 -40.09 5.02
N GLU A 687 -4.44 -40.85 4.58
CA GLU A 687 -4.40 -41.44 3.23
C GLU A 687 -5.62 -42.33 2.97
N PHE A 688 -5.99 -43.20 3.91
CA PHE A 688 -7.19 -44.03 3.76
C PHE A 688 -8.47 -43.19 3.69
N ILE A 689 -8.63 -42.19 4.55
CA ILE A 689 -9.82 -41.34 4.54
C ILE A 689 -9.89 -40.52 3.24
N LEU A 690 -8.77 -39.95 2.77
CA LEU A 690 -8.74 -39.17 1.54
C LEU A 690 -9.08 -40.01 0.31
N TRP A 691 -8.58 -41.24 0.23
CA TRP A 691 -8.98 -42.16 -0.85
C TRP A 691 -10.46 -42.52 -0.81
N ASP A 692 -11.00 -42.73 0.38
CA ASP A 692 -12.42 -43.05 0.58
C ASP A 692 -13.32 -41.88 0.13
N ILE A 693 -12.99 -40.64 0.55
CA ILE A 693 -13.71 -39.42 0.10
C ILE A 693 -13.51 -39.20 -1.40
N TRP A 694 -12.29 -39.40 -1.92
CA TRP A 694 -11.99 -39.23 -3.34
C TRP A 694 -12.88 -40.13 -4.19
N ASN A 695 -12.93 -41.42 -3.85
CA ASN A 695 -13.78 -42.38 -4.55
C ASN A 695 -15.25 -42.03 -4.41
N TYR A 696 -15.72 -41.60 -3.24
CA TYR A 696 -17.10 -41.14 -3.10
C TYR A 696 -17.42 -39.94 -4.01
N GLN A 697 -16.55 -38.93 -4.05
CA GLN A 697 -16.73 -37.73 -4.87
C GLN A 697 -16.60 -37.97 -6.37
N LEU A 698 -15.86 -38.99 -6.82
CA LEU A 698 -15.86 -39.37 -8.24
C LEU A 698 -17.28 -39.68 -8.76
N HIS A 699 -18.15 -40.21 -7.90
CA HIS A 699 -19.50 -40.67 -8.26
C HIS A 699 -20.59 -39.64 -7.92
N HIS A 700 -20.42 -38.90 -6.83
CA HIS A 700 -21.46 -38.02 -6.27
C HIS A 700 -21.08 -36.54 -6.29
N GLY A 701 -19.83 -36.24 -6.62
CA GLY A 701 -19.27 -34.90 -6.61
C GLY A 701 -19.76 -34.05 -7.77
N ASP A 702 -19.88 -32.75 -7.52
CA ASP A 702 -20.25 -31.75 -8.53
C ASP A 702 -19.41 -30.50 -8.26
N LYS A 703 -18.83 -29.90 -9.31
CA LYS A 703 -18.14 -28.61 -9.24
C LYS A 703 -18.96 -27.49 -8.57
N ASN A 704 -20.29 -27.60 -8.55
CA ASN A 704 -21.24 -26.67 -7.94
C ASN A 704 -21.54 -26.99 -6.46
N LYS A 705 -20.97 -28.07 -5.92
CA LYS A 705 -21.08 -28.47 -4.51
C LYS A 705 -19.68 -28.61 -3.92
N PRO A 706 -18.97 -27.48 -3.71
CA PRO A 706 -17.58 -27.54 -3.31
C PRO A 706 -17.42 -28.10 -1.89
N PHE A 707 -16.40 -28.93 -1.70
CA PHE A 707 -16.03 -29.47 -0.40
C PHE A 707 -14.58 -29.14 -0.08
N PRO A 708 -14.35 -28.13 0.77
CA PRO A 708 -13.03 -27.82 1.32
C PRO A 708 -12.48 -28.94 2.19
N VAL A 709 -11.28 -29.40 1.86
CA VAL A 709 -10.52 -30.37 2.66
C VAL A 709 -9.16 -29.79 3.01
N ILE A 710 -8.92 -29.62 4.29
CA ILE A 710 -7.79 -28.90 4.85
C ILE A 710 -6.79 -29.91 5.39
N LEU A 711 -5.58 -29.82 4.85
CA LEU A 711 -4.45 -30.66 5.18
C LEU A 711 -3.40 -29.76 5.83
N ASP A 712 -3.44 -29.69 7.16
CA ASP A 712 -2.40 -29.01 7.94
C ASP A 712 -1.11 -29.84 7.90
N GLU A 713 0.05 -29.20 8.05
CA GLU A 713 1.33 -29.89 7.96
C GLU A 713 1.51 -30.75 6.68
N ALA A 714 0.98 -30.26 5.55
CA ALA A 714 0.92 -30.98 4.27
C ALA A 714 2.28 -31.50 3.80
N GLN A 715 3.40 -30.92 4.25
CA GLN A 715 4.75 -31.42 3.94
C GLN A 715 5.05 -32.85 4.39
N ASN A 716 4.21 -33.43 5.23
CA ASN A 716 4.34 -34.82 5.66
C ASN A 716 3.54 -35.80 4.78
N LEU A 717 2.68 -35.31 3.88
CA LEU A 717 1.85 -36.15 3.02
C LEU A 717 2.57 -36.55 1.74
N ASP A 718 2.06 -37.59 1.07
CA ASP A 718 2.51 -37.93 -0.27
C ASP A 718 1.86 -37.01 -1.30
N HIS A 719 2.66 -36.38 -2.16
CA HIS A 719 2.20 -35.55 -3.27
C HIS A 719 2.69 -36.07 -4.63
N ARG A 720 3.25 -37.28 -4.67
CA ARG A 720 3.64 -37.95 -5.91
C ARG A 720 2.40 -38.25 -6.74
N GLU A 721 2.61 -38.48 -8.04
CA GLU A 721 1.55 -38.61 -9.05
C GLU A 721 0.41 -39.59 -8.69
N LYS A 722 0.73 -40.65 -7.94
CA LYS A 722 -0.25 -41.68 -7.54
C LYS A 722 -0.93 -41.43 -6.19
N SER A 723 -0.65 -40.31 -5.53
CA SER A 723 -1.24 -39.95 -4.24
C SER A 723 -2.66 -39.36 -4.41
N PRO A 724 -3.54 -39.47 -3.40
CA PRO A 724 -4.84 -38.83 -3.44
C PRO A 724 -4.69 -37.30 -3.50
N SER A 725 -3.68 -36.76 -2.83
CA SER A 725 -3.33 -35.35 -2.86
C SER A 725 -3.05 -34.84 -4.28
N ALA A 726 -2.25 -35.58 -5.06
CA ALA A 726 -1.97 -35.22 -6.46
C ALA A 726 -3.25 -35.24 -7.30
N LYS A 727 -4.10 -36.27 -7.16
CA LYS A 727 -5.38 -36.36 -7.87
C LYS A 727 -6.33 -35.21 -7.52
N ILE A 728 -6.39 -34.82 -6.25
CA ILE A 728 -7.19 -33.67 -5.80
C ILE A 728 -6.73 -32.39 -6.50
N LEU A 729 -5.43 -32.13 -6.55
CA LEU A 729 -4.85 -30.93 -7.18
C LEU A 729 -5.03 -30.88 -8.70
N THR A 730 -5.05 -32.03 -9.38
CA THR A 730 -5.09 -32.10 -10.85
C THR A 730 -6.50 -32.29 -11.40
N GLU A 731 -7.32 -33.11 -10.75
CA GLU A 731 -8.61 -33.57 -11.27
C GLU A 731 -9.79 -33.22 -10.36
N GLY A 732 -9.53 -32.96 -9.08
CA GLY A 732 -10.57 -32.80 -8.05
C GLY A 732 -11.56 -31.66 -8.30
N ARG A 733 -11.15 -30.60 -9.02
CA ARG A 733 -12.05 -29.47 -9.38
C ARG A 733 -13.38 -29.94 -9.98
N LYS A 734 -13.35 -30.93 -10.88
CA LYS A 734 -14.55 -31.41 -11.60
C LYS A 734 -15.60 -31.98 -10.66
N PHE A 735 -15.14 -32.56 -9.55
CA PHE A 735 -15.95 -33.26 -8.57
C PHE A 735 -16.29 -32.38 -7.36
N GLY A 736 -15.85 -31.11 -7.34
CA GLY A 736 -16.14 -30.19 -6.23
C GLY A 736 -15.03 -30.10 -5.18
N TRP A 737 -13.88 -30.73 -5.36
CA TRP A 737 -12.80 -30.62 -4.37
C TRP A 737 -12.23 -29.21 -4.24
N SER A 738 -11.99 -28.82 -2.99
CA SER A 738 -11.22 -27.64 -2.62
C SER A 738 -10.12 -28.04 -1.62
N GLY A 739 -9.01 -28.60 -2.12
CA GLY A 739 -7.84 -28.92 -1.29
C GLY A 739 -7.11 -27.67 -0.76
N TRP A 740 -6.93 -27.60 0.56
CA TRP A 740 -6.18 -26.52 1.23
C TRP A 740 -4.93 -27.11 1.86
N TYR A 741 -3.78 -26.70 1.36
CA TYR A 741 -2.49 -27.27 1.74
C TYR A 741 -1.73 -26.27 2.59
N ALA A 742 -1.68 -26.51 3.91
CA ALA A 742 -0.92 -25.67 4.82
C ALA A 742 0.43 -26.33 5.14
N THR A 743 1.52 -25.61 4.89
CA THR A 743 2.89 -26.12 5.11
C THR A 743 3.77 -25.10 5.83
N GLN A 744 4.77 -25.59 6.55
CA GLN A 744 5.79 -24.74 7.16
C GLN A 744 6.92 -24.36 6.20
N SER A 745 7.19 -25.20 5.20
CA SER A 745 8.37 -25.15 4.34
C SER A 745 8.05 -25.84 3.01
N LEU A 746 8.36 -25.20 1.88
CA LEU A 746 8.25 -25.81 0.55
C LEU A 746 9.53 -26.54 0.12
N LYS A 747 10.70 -26.20 0.67
CA LYS A 747 11.98 -26.84 0.36
C LYS A 747 12.37 -27.85 1.42
N GLY A 748 13.06 -28.91 0.99
CA GLY A 748 13.68 -29.91 1.86
C GLY A 748 12.80 -31.13 2.16
N GLN A 749 11.47 -31.00 2.11
CA GLN A 749 10.54 -32.12 2.33
C GLN A 749 9.79 -32.55 1.07
N PHE A 750 9.59 -31.64 0.11
CA PHE A 750 9.00 -31.93 -1.19
C PHE A 750 10.06 -32.05 -2.28
N THR A 751 9.79 -32.92 -3.25
CA THR A 751 10.48 -32.93 -4.55
C THR A 751 10.03 -31.75 -5.41
N THR A 752 10.82 -31.39 -6.44
CA THR A 752 10.49 -30.29 -7.37
C THR A 752 9.12 -30.49 -8.02
N ASP A 753 8.77 -31.73 -8.40
CA ASP A 753 7.49 -32.04 -9.03
C ASP A 753 6.31 -31.87 -8.06
N GLU A 754 6.51 -32.23 -6.78
CA GLU A 754 5.49 -32.03 -5.74
C GLU A 754 5.25 -30.54 -5.47
N ILE A 755 6.32 -29.74 -5.42
CA ILE A 755 6.21 -28.28 -5.30
C ILE A 755 5.44 -27.71 -6.50
N SER A 756 5.75 -28.14 -7.72
CA SER A 756 5.07 -27.71 -8.94
C SER A 756 3.56 -28.01 -8.87
N ARG A 757 3.17 -29.21 -8.40
CA ARG A 757 1.75 -29.57 -8.20
C ARG A 757 1.06 -28.68 -7.17
N LEU A 758 1.68 -28.42 -6.02
CA LEU A 758 1.13 -27.52 -5.00
C LEU A 758 0.95 -26.08 -5.53
N GLN A 759 1.86 -25.63 -6.38
CA GLN A 759 1.81 -24.31 -7.04
C GLN A 759 0.69 -24.20 -8.09
N ASN A 760 0.06 -25.30 -8.51
CA ASN A 760 -1.14 -25.27 -9.36
C ASN A 760 -2.39 -24.78 -8.60
N SER A 761 -2.31 -24.61 -7.28
CA SER A 761 -3.37 -23.96 -6.51
C SER A 761 -3.65 -22.55 -7.06
N SER A 762 -4.92 -22.25 -7.34
CA SER A 762 -5.31 -20.94 -7.88
C SER A 762 -5.01 -19.82 -6.90
N GLN A 763 -5.22 -20.07 -5.61
CA GLN A 763 -4.93 -19.14 -4.53
C GLN A 763 -3.64 -19.56 -3.80
N LYS A 764 -2.77 -18.59 -3.52
CA LYS A 764 -1.53 -18.79 -2.78
C LYS A 764 -1.43 -17.73 -1.69
N VAL A 765 -1.03 -18.16 -0.49
CA VAL A 765 -0.86 -17.30 0.68
C VAL A 765 0.47 -17.63 1.34
N TYR A 766 1.35 -16.64 1.41
CA TYR A 766 2.68 -16.74 1.98
C TYR A 766 2.78 -15.88 3.25
N PHE A 767 2.78 -16.54 4.39
CA PHE A 767 3.27 -15.96 5.64
C PHE A 767 4.79 -15.92 5.62
N MET A 768 5.40 -15.19 6.58
CA MET A 768 6.86 -15.08 6.71
C MET A 768 7.55 -16.46 6.55
N PRO A 769 8.27 -16.69 5.43
CA PRO A 769 8.81 -18.00 5.11
C PRO A 769 10.18 -18.27 5.78
N PRO A 770 10.65 -19.53 5.75
CA PRO A 770 12.06 -19.89 5.99
C PRO A 770 13.05 -19.06 5.15
N GLU A 771 14.19 -18.66 5.73
CA GLU A 771 15.16 -17.78 5.05
C GLU A 771 15.72 -18.39 3.75
N ASN A 772 15.94 -19.70 3.74
CA ASN A 772 16.38 -20.47 2.59
C ASN A 772 15.33 -20.61 1.47
N GLU A 773 14.09 -20.19 1.71
CA GLU A 773 12.98 -20.24 0.75
C GLU A 773 12.60 -18.90 0.16
N ILE A 774 12.98 -17.80 0.82
CA ILE A 774 12.63 -16.43 0.43
C ILE A 774 12.87 -16.20 -1.07
N SER A 775 14.06 -16.54 -1.57
CA SER A 775 14.42 -16.34 -2.98
C SER A 775 13.60 -17.19 -3.96
N ALA A 776 13.24 -18.43 -3.57
CA ALA A 776 12.43 -19.30 -4.42
C ALA A 776 10.97 -18.84 -4.48
N ILE A 777 10.41 -18.41 -3.35
CA ILE A 777 9.06 -17.85 -3.30
C ILE A 777 9.01 -16.54 -4.09
N ALA A 778 9.98 -15.64 -3.89
CA ALA A 778 10.08 -14.39 -4.65
C ALA A 778 10.16 -14.63 -6.17
N SER A 779 10.87 -15.67 -6.61
CA SER A 779 10.95 -16.05 -8.03
C SER A 779 9.62 -16.53 -8.63
N ASN A 780 8.70 -17.04 -7.79
CA ASN A 780 7.34 -17.39 -8.21
C ASN A 780 6.41 -16.17 -8.22
N LEU A 781 6.66 -15.18 -7.36
CA LEU A 781 5.88 -13.95 -7.28
C LEU A 781 6.22 -12.95 -8.40
N ALA A 782 7.47 -12.94 -8.87
CA ALA A 782 7.91 -12.03 -9.92
C ALA A 782 8.95 -12.65 -10.86
N GLN A 783 8.86 -12.29 -12.14
CA GLN A 783 9.81 -12.72 -13.18
C GLN A 783 11.04 -11.81 -13.28
N ASP A 784 10.87 -10.51 -13.03
CA ASP A 784 11.95 -9.53 -13.13
C ASP A 784 12.94 -9.62 -11.95
N SER A 785 14.24 -9.44 -12.22
CA SER A 785 15.28 -9.59 -11.20
C SER A 785 15.26 -8.49 -10.14
N ALA A 786 14.83 -7.26 -10.46
CA ALA A 786 14.71 -6.20 -9.46
C ALA A 786 13.50 -6.46 -8.56
N MET A 787 12.36 -6.83 -9.16
CA MET A 787 11.16 -7.23 -8.42
C MET A 787 11.40 -8.41 -7.48
N ARG A 788 12.17 -9.42 -7.92
CA ARG A 788 12.52 -10.56 -7.07
C ARG A 788 13.22 -10.10 -5.80
N LYS A 789 14.25 -9.25 -5.89
CA LYS A 789 14.96 -8.72 -4.71
C LYS A 789 14.05 -7.94 -3.76
N GLU A 790 13.09 -7.20 -4.30
CA GLU A 790 12.12 -6.49 -3.47
C GLU A 790 11.16 -7.44 -2.76
N TRP A 791 10.62 -8.44 -3.46
CA TRP A 791 9.81 -9.49 -2.85
C TRP A 791 10.60 -10.30 -1.81
N GLU A 792 11.90 -10.53 -2.02
CA GLU A 792 12.77 -11.14 -1.02
C GLU A 792 12.80 -10.31 0.27
N LYS A 793 12.98 -8.99 0.15
CA LYS A 793 12.97 -8.06 1.29
C LYS A 793 11.61 -8.00 1.98
N ARG A 794 10.51 -7.93 1.22
CA ARG A 794 9.14 -7.92 1.75
C ARG A 794 8.81 -9.22 2.49
N LEU A 795 9.12 -10.38 1.91
CA LEU A 795 8.95 -11.69 2.55
C LEU A 795 9.73 -11.80 3.87
N ALA A 796 10.95 -11.25 3.92
CA ALA A 796 11.79 -11.25 5.11
C ALA A 796 11.25 -10.35 6.25
N THR A 797 10.40 -9.37 5.94
CA THR A 797 9.95 -8.33 6.89
C THR A 797 8.48 -8.47 7.31
N LEU A 798 7.76 -9.47 6.78
CA LEU A 798 6.38 -9.77 7.16
C LEU A 798 6.19 -9.96 8.68
N LYS A 799 5.23 -9.24 9.25
CA LYS A 799 4.88 -9.32 10.67
C LYS A 799 3.90 -10.47 10.95
N LYS A 800 3.74 -10.84 12.22
CA LYS A 800 2.69 -11.81 12.63
C LYS A 800 1.32 -11.24 12.28
N GLY A 801 0.45 -12.05 11.65
CA GLY A 801 -0.86 -11.58 11.18
C GLY A 801 -0.82 -10.90 9.80
N GLN A 802 0.36 -10.77 9.18
CA GLN A 802 0.52 -10.36 7.79
C GLN A 802 0.88 -11.56 6.90
N CYS A 803 0.39 -11.53 5.67
CA CYS A 803 0.77 -12.47 4.62
C CYS A 803 0.73 -11.80 3.24
N ILE A 804 1.44 -12.39 2.29
CA ILE A 804 1.30 -12.08 0.88
C ILE A 804 0.26 -13.01 0.28
N THR A 805 -0.72 -12.45 -0.41
CA THR A 805 -1.71 -13.21 -1.17
C THR A 805 -1.45 -13.04 -2.68
N SER A 806 -1.56 -14.13 -3.43
CA SER A 806 -1.44 -14.16 -4.88
C SER A 806 -2.47 -15.11 -5.45
N GLY A 807 -3.37 -14.58 -6.29
CA GLY A 807 -4.44 -15.32 -6.91
C GLY A 807 -5.34 -14.41 -7.74
N PRO A 808 -6.36 -14.98 -8.41
CA PRO A 808 -7.33 -14.19 -9.16
C PRO A 808 -8.17 -13.30 -8.24
N MET A 809 -8.34 -12.03 -8.63
CA MET A 809 -9.11 -11.02 -7.91
C MET A 809 -10.18 -10.43 -8.84
N LEU A 810 -11.39 -10.25 -8.30
CA LEU A 810 -12.48 -9.62 -9.03
C LEU A 810 -12.21 -8.12 -9.21
N GLN A 811 -12.24 -7.66 -10.45
CA GLN A 811 -12.03 -6.25 -10.80
C GLN A 811 -13.35 -5.47 -10.77
N LYS A 812 -13.27 -4.13 -10.78
CA LYS A 812 -14.46 -3.25 -10.81
C LYS A 812 -15.34 -3.47 -12.05
N ASP A 813 -14.77 -3.91 -13.16
CA ASP A 813 -15.47 -4.24 -14.41
C ASP A 813 -16.17 -5.62 -14.37
N GLY A 814 -16.10 -6.33 -13.24
CA GLY A 814 -16.69 -7.66 -13.04
C GLY A 814 -15.82 -8.81 -13.57
N THR A 815 -14.66 -8.54 -14.17
CA THR A 815 -13.78 -9.58 -14.71
C THR A 815 -12.87 -10.17 -13.63
N LEU A 816 -12.60 -11.48 -13.70
CA LEU A 816 -11.62 -12.13 -12.84
C LEU A 816 -10.24 -12.10 -13.49
N LYS A 817 -9.29 -11.37 -12.90
CA LYS A 817 -7.90 -11.29 -13.40
C LYS A 817 -6.93 -11.78 -12.35
N SER A 818 -5.84 -12.43 -12.78
CA SER A 818 -4.70 -12.73 -11.91
C SER A 818 -4.15 -11.41 -11.36
N GLY A 819 -4.38 -11.15 -10.07
CA GLY A 819 -3.88 -9.94 -9.43
C GLY A 819 -2.37 -10.03 -9.18
N SER A 820 -1.70 -8.87 -9.20
CA SER A 820 -0.35 -8.75 -8.66
C SER A 820 -0.34 -9.19 -7.19
N PRO A 821 0.72 -9.84 -6.68
CA PRO A 821 0.77 -10.23 -5.29
C PRO A 821 0.63 -9.02 -4.35
N VAL A 822 -0.12 -9.17 -3.26
CA VAL A 822 -0.44 -8.07 -2.33
C VAL A 822 -0.12 -8.49 -0.90
N ILE A 823 0.42 -7.57 -0.10
CA ILE A 823 0.54 -7.75 1.36
C ILE A 823 -0.78 -7.36 2.00
N ILE A 824 -1.34 -8.28 2.78
CA ILE A 824 -2.59 -8.08 3.53
C ILE A 824 -2.37 -8.30 5.02
N ASN A 825 -3.13 -7.56 5.83
CA ASN A 825 -3.32 -7.81 7.25
C ASN A 825 -4.57 -8.69 7.42
N ILE A 826 -4.47 -9.77 8.17
CA ILE A 826 -5.61 -10.65 8.41
C ILE A 826 -6.58 -9.93 9.33
N SER A 827 -7.78 -9.62 8.83
CA SER A 827 -8.87 -9.02 9.59
C SER A 827 -9.27 -9.95 10.74
N ALA A 828 -9.59 -9.39 11.90
CA ALA A 828 -9.93 -10.20 13.07
C ALA A 828 -11.25 -10.97 12.82
N LEU A 829 -11.41 -12.11 13.48
CA LEU A 829 -12.65 -12.89 13.43
C LEU A 829 -13.88 -12.04 13.80
N GLN A 830 -13.77 -11.16 14.80
CA GLN A 830 -14.87 -10.26 15.19
C GLN A 830 -15.30 -9.33 14.06
N ASP A 831 -14.36 -8.79 13.28
CA ASP A 831 -14.65 -7.86 12.18
C ASP A 831 -15.31 -8.56 10.98
N ARG A 832 -15.14 -9.88 10.89
CA ARG A 832 -15.73 -10.75 9.84
C ARG A 832 -17.16 -11.17 10.17
N LEU A 833 -17.58 -11.00 11.42
CA LEU A 833 -18.91 -11.33 11.91
C LEU A 833 -19.86 -10.14 11.72
N LYS A 834 -20.07 -9.74 10.46
CA LYS A 834 -21.09 -8.75 10.10
C LYS A 834 -22.44 -9.41 9.83
#